data_AF-A0A2G6B9P6-F1
#
_entry.id   AF-A0A2G6B9P6-F1
#
_cell.length_a   1.000
_cell.length_b   1.000
_cell.length_c   1.000
_cell.angle_alpha   90.00
_cell.angle_beta   90.00
_cell.angle_gamma   90.00
#
_symmetry.space_group_name_H-M   'P 1'
#
loop_
_entity.id
_entity.type
_entity.pdbx_description
1 polymer ?
#
loop_
_entity_poly.entity_id
_entity_poly.type
_entity_poly.pdbx_seq_one_letter_code
_entity_poly.pdbx_strand_id
1 'polypeptide(L)'
;MKRLITLLTLLLLVASPIFTPVASANDFTSHQMQQELTFWVDKGVIQKDAKGNVYPNRAVTRGEFASYLARSLELPASTRYTFKDLTTNHSRTIEIQNAAGAGILAGYPDGSFKANQQITRQQMAGMIFKAFRFLNIPVNSTTVQFKDSKKISPNFIPAVSAASSLNIIRGDQGYFKPTSNATIAHASAFLFRMFAVADGKGNTRPPTNVGGTDNPKVHKVSSISNSQLNVTDESYITFEDALAAYNASSIVQTISVNNKIIKMKSGQAFASENPKQYTSLYSDPALKNEVTYVQKGYELDYVGSSPERVVVDVGGYTYYAKHAEIDLVPSLLSKGASQYKVTNDGLLVHQPYYRTYDAKTKQYKGSYAEYTVGPASPAMKKGQTYTSNDGVHFKELNGSTTITFYPYFQFQSVRQPSTYTGQELDRFISNALQARQKTGIARYKNATSKSKLIGLGTYVKQMEKKHNVNAMFILATAIHESDYGMSGNAQQKNNIFGIRVFDSSPEKGEVYGNPTRSVDAFITRYINLNYANPLGAYANGAAPGNKAVGFNMKYASDPFWGSKIAGHMWRIDQFLGNKDANQAQLAVISYTGNTAVNIRTSPEAVNRNNILFSYKPKHPGNLAAFGYPLIVTDRTTGADGFVWYKVRMDINPGTTQINEPYGWIRSDLVTLVN
;
A
#
# COMPACT_ATOMS: atom_id res chain seq x y z
N MET A 1 0.28 65.62 47.20
CA MET A 1 -0.62 65.25 46.08
C MET A 1 -0.06 65.81 44.78
N LYS A 2 0.66 64.99 44.00
CA LYS A 2 1.07 65.34 42.63
C LYS A 2 0.65 64.19 41.72
N ARG A 3 -0.19 64.54 40.74
CA ARG A 3 -1.00 63.65 39.91
C ARG A 3 -0.12 62.91 38.89
N LEU A 4 -0.33 61.60 38.77
CA LEU A 4 0.17 60.76 37.69
C LEU A 4 -0.48 61.21 36.37
N ILE A 5 0.35 61.49 35.36
CA ILE A 5 -0.07 61.68 33.97
C ILE A 5 0.07 60.32 33.29
N THR A 6 -1.06 59.70 32.95
CA THR A 6 -1.13 58.47 32.15
C THR A 6 -1.03 58.84 30.67
N LEU A 7 0.05 58.43 30.01
CA LEU A 7 0.25 58.64 28.57
C LEU A 7 -0.45 57.51 27.80
N LEU A 8 -1.57 57.85 27.16
CA LEU A 8 -2.33 56.96 26.28
C LEU A 8 -1.66 56.96 24.89
N THR A 9 -0.94 55.89 24.54
CA THR A 9 -0.37 55.72 23.19
C THR A 9 -1.41 55.08 22.26
N LEU A 10 -1.91 55.91 21.33
CA LEU A 10 -2.82 55.53 20.25
C LEU A 10 -2.02 54.78 19.17
N LEU A 11 -2.16 53.46 19.09
CA LEU A 11 -1.55 52.64 18.04
C LEU A 11 -2.47 52.66 16.80
N LEU A 12 -2.10 53.44 15.77
CA LEU A 12 -2.75 53.39 14.45
C LEU A 12 -2.46 52.02 13.80
N LEU A 13 -3.50 51.20 13.63
CA LEU A 13 -3.47 49.99 12.81
C LEU A 13 -3.52 50.40 11.33
N VAL A 14 -2.38 50.37 10.64
CA VAL A 14 -2.34 50.46 9.17
C VAL A 14 -2.62 49.05 8.63
N ALA A 15 -3.86 48.79 8.24
CA ALA A 15 -4.24 47.58 7.53
C ALA A 15 -3.62 47.60 6.13
N SER A 16 -2.51 46.90 5.93
CA SER A 16 -2.00 46.59 4.59
C SER A 16 -2.77 45.39 4.05
N PRO A 17 -3.29 45.42 2.81
CA PRO A 17 -3.89 44.24 2.20
C PRO A 17 -2.78 43.19 2.02
N ILE A 18 -2.94 42.05 2.70
CA ILE A 18 -2.11 40.87 2.47
C ILE A 18 -2.52 40.32 1.10
N PHE A 19 -1.77 40.70 0.06
CA PHE A 19 -1.80 39.99 -1.21
C PHE A 19 -1.22 38.61 -0.97
N THR A 20 -2.06 37.58 -0.97
CA THR A 20 -1.60 36.21 -1.18
C THR A 20 -1.21 36.12 -2.66
N PRO A 21 0.06 35.86 -3.01
CA PRO A 21 0.39 35.60 -4.40
C PRO A 21 -0.28 34.28 -4.78
N VAL A 22 -1.34 34.37 -5.60
CA VAL A 22 -1.83 33.21 -6.34
C VAL A 22 -0.66 32.77 -7.21
N ALA A 23 -0.12 31.57 -6.95
CA ALA A 23 0.93 31.00 -7.78
C ALA A 23 0.43 30.95 -9.23
N SER A 24 1.00 31.80 -10.08
CA SER A 24 0.69 31.83 -11.51
C SER A 24 0.98 30.46 -12.10
N ALA A 25 -0.02 29.82 -12.70
CA ALA A 25 0.17 28.56 -13.39
C ALA A 25 1.09 28.81 -14.60
N ASN A 26 2.33 28.29 -14.56
CA ASN A 26 3.27 28.44 -15.67
C ASN A 26 2.69 27.77 -16.94
N ASP A 27 3.01 28.30 -18.12
CA ASP A 27 2.49 27.90 -19.44
C ASP A 27 2.84 26.47 -19.91
N PHE A 28 3.53 25.69 -19.08
CA PHE A 28 3.92 24.30 -19.35
C PHE A 28 3.36 23.29 -18.35
N THR A 29 2.53 23.71 -17.38
CA THR A 29 1.95 22.84 -16.35
C THR A 29 1.00 21.75 -16.86
N SER A 30 0.43 21.92 -18.05
CA SER A 30 -0.41 20.91 -18.73
C SER A 30 0.26 20.28 -19.96
N HIS A 31 1.54 20.59 -20.18
CA HIS A 31 2.27 20.15 -21.38
C HIS A 31 2.72 18.69 -21.26
N GLN A 32 2.74 17.93 -22.36
CA GLN A 32 3.15 16.51 -22.35
C GLN A 32 4.59 16.28 -21.86
N MET A 33 5.45 17.29 -21.99
CA MET A 33 6.85 17.30 -21.52
C MET A 33 7.04 18.14 -20.25
N GLN A 34 5.98 18.27 -19.42
CA GLN A 34 6.03 19.06 -18.19
C GLN A 34 7.19 18.60 -17.29
N GLN A 35 7.38 17.29 -17.15
CA GLN A 35 8.42 16.74 -16.29
C GLN A 35 9.82 17.21 -16.70
N GLU A 36 10.15 17.12 -17.98
CA GLU A 36 11.46 17.53 -18.50
C GLU A 36 11.66 19.04 -18.43
N LEU A 37 10.61 19.81 -18.74
CA LEU A 37 10.64 21.27 -18.64
C LEU A 37 10.85 21.72 -17.19
N THR A 38 10.10 21.16 -16.23
CA THR A 38 10.29 21.44 -14.80
C THR A 38 11.72 21.11 -14.38
N PHE A 39 12.24 19.94 -14.75
CA PHE A 39 13.61 19.53 -14.40
C PHE A 39 14.66 20.57 -14.83
N TRP A 40 14.59 21.04 -16.08
CA TRP A 40 15.58 22.00 -16.59
C TRP A 40 15.35 23.44 -16.14
N VAL A 41 14.11 23.80 -15.81
CA VAL A 41 13.78 25.08 -15.19
C VAL A 41 14.35 25.16 -13.78
N ASP A 42 14.15 24.12 -12.97
CA ASP A 42 14.65 24.06 -11.60
C ASP A 42 16.19 24.11 -11.54
N LYS A 43 16.85 23.54 -12.56
CA LYS A 43 18.32 23.60 -12.74
C LYS A 43 18.81 24.91 -13.38
N GLY A 44 17.93 25.87 -13.70
CA GLY A 44 18.31 27.13 -14.34
C GLY A 44 18.78 27.03 -15.80
N VAL A 45 18.67 25.85 -16.41
CA VAL A 45 19.07 25.57 -17.81
C VAL A 45 18.05 26.14 -18.78
N ILE A 46 16.75 25.99 -18.51
CA ILE A 46 15.69 26.67 -19.26
C ILE A 46 15.16 27.79 -18.37
N GLN A 47 15.39 29.04 -18.77
CA GLN A 47 14.97 30.20 -18.01
C GLN A 47 13.56 30.64 -18.40
N LYS A 48 12.77 31.04 -17.40
CA LYS A 48 11.47 31.67 -17.57
C LYS A 48 11.65 33.14 -17.98
N ASP A 49 10.68 33.68 -18.71
CA ASP A 49 10.58 35.13 -18.91
C ASP A 49 10.12 35.87 -17.64
N ALA A 50 10.05 37.20 -17.70
CA ALA A 50 9.59 38.04 -16.59
C ALA A 50 8.16 37.75 -16.13
N LYS A 51 7.36 37.04 -16.94
CA LYS A 51 5.98 36.61 -16.65
C LYS A 51 5.89 35.16 -16.16
N GLY A 52 7.01 34.45 -16.06
CA GLY A 52 7.08 33.05 -15.63
C GLY A 52 6.88 32.01 -16.74
N ASN A 53 6.83 32.42 -18.00
CA ASN A 53 6.57 31.53 -19.14
C ASN A 53 7.85 30.99 -19.78
N VAL A 54 7.78 29.78 -20.36
CA VAL A 54 8.88 29.14 -21.11
C VAL A 54 8.56 28.92 -22.59
N TYR A 55 7.29 29.04 -22.99
CA TYR A 55 6.77 28.87 -24.35
C TYR A 55 7.13 27.51 -24.96
N PRO A 56 6.66 26.38 -24.39
CA PRO A 56 7.16 25.03 -24.71
C PRO A 56 7.03 24.63 -26.18
N ASN A 57 6.03 25.15 -26.89
CA ASN A 57 5.77 24.87 -28.30
C ASN A 57 6.47 25.85 -29.27
N ARG A 58 7.14 26.89 -28.77
CA ARG A 58 7.89 27.82 -29.61
C ARG A 58 9.09 27.10 -30.22
N ALA A 59 9.37 27.38 -31.50
CA ALA A 59 10.59 26.95 -32.14
C ALA A 59 11.82 27.50 -31.41
N VAL A 60 12.76 26.62 -31.08
CA VAL A 60 14.00 26.98 -30.38
C VAL A 60 15.05 27.46 -31.39
N THR A 61 15.78 28.53 -31.05
CA THR A 61 16.88 28.99 -31.90
C THR A 61 18.13 28.17 -31.66
N ARG A 62 19.05 28.19 -32.63
CA ARG A 62 20.34 27.50 -32.54
C ARG A 62 21.19 28.05 -31.39
N GLY A 63 21.13 29.35 -31.13
CA GLY A 63 21.78 29.99 -29.98
C GLY A 63 21.16 29.56 -28.66
N GLU A 64 19.84 29.49 -28.56
CA GLU A 64 19.14 29.02 -27.34
C GLU A 64 19.51 27.57 -27.01
N PHE A 65 19.53 26.69 -28.02
CA PHE A 65 19.88 25.29 -27.79
C PHE A 65 21.36 25.11 -27.40
N ALA A 66 22.27 25.92 -27.98
CA ALA A 66 23.67 25.95 -27.56
C ALA A 66 23.82 26.39 -26.09
N SER A 67 23.09 27.43 -25.69
CA SER A 67 23.02 27.90 -24.30
C SER A 67 22.47 26.83 -23.35
N TYR A 68 21.46 26.06 -23.75
CA TYR A 68 20.95 24.96 -22.93
C TYR A 68 22.00 23.87 -22.74
N LEU A 69 22.71 23.47 -23.80
CA LEU A 69 23.80 22.50 -23.71
C LEU A 69 24.92 23.01 -22.79
N ALA A 70 25.36 24.26 -22.97
CA ALA A 70 26.42 24.86 -22.16
C ALA A 70 26.09 24.84 -20.67
N ARG A 71 24.87 25.25 -20.29
CA ARG A 71 24.42 25.23 -18.90
C ARG A 71 24.19 23.82 -18.38
N SER A 72 23.54 22.95 -19.15
CA SER A 72 23.22 21.57 -18.72
C SER A 72 24.44 20.71 -18.45
N LEU A 73 25.57 21.02 -19.10
CA LEU A 73 26.83 20.29 -18.98
C LEU A 73 27.89 21.07 -18.20
N GLU A 74 27.52 22.23 -17.64
CA GLU A 74 28.41 23.12 -16.89
C GLU A 74 29.75 23.35 -17.60
N LEU A 75 29.68 23.67 -18.91
CA LEU A 75 30.87 23.72 -19.75
C LEU A 75 31.85 24.81 -19.32
N PRO A 76 33.16 24.53 -19.32
CA PRO A 76 34.17 25.50 -18.93
C PRO A 76 34.17 26.72 -19.86
N ALA A 77 34.56 27.87 -19.31
CA ALA A 77 34.69 29.11 -20.06
C ALA A 77 35.71 28.95 -21.22
N SER A 78 35.35 29.42 -22.41
CA SER A 78 36.24 29.40 -23.57
C SER A 78 36.13 30.68 -24.40
N THR A 79 37.27 31.26 -24.75
CA THR A 79 37.37 32.40 -25.67
C THR A 79 38.05 32.03 -26.99
N ARG A 80 38.40 30.74 -27.16
CA ARG A 80 39.15 30.23 -28.33
C ARG A 80 38.40 30.41 -29.65
N TYR A 81 37.07 30.42 -29.61
CA TYR A 81 36.22 30.55 -30.79
C TYR A 81 35.44 31.85 -30.74
N THR A 82 35.47 32.62 -31.83
CA THR A 82 34.69 33.84 -32.02
C THR A 82 33.85 33.72 -33.28
N PHE A 83 32.73 34.45 -33.34
CA PHE A 83 31.81 34.43 -34.47
C PHE A 83 31.49 35.87 -34.87
N LYS A 84 31.57 36.17 -36.17
CA LYS A 84 31.47 37.55 -36.68
C LYS A 84 30.11 38.21 -36.42
N ASP A 85 29.07 37.40 -36.24
CA ASP A 85 27.68 37.82 -36.06
C ASP A 85 27.22 37.85 -34.60
N LEU A 86 28.13 37.67 -33.64
CA LEU A 86 27.83 37.73 -32.21
C LEU A 86 28.57 38.89 -31.53
N THR A 87 27.86 39.61 -30.66
CA THR A 87 28.44 40.67 -29.85
C THR A 87 29.30 40.09 -28.72
N THR A 88 30.46 40.68 -28.49
CA THR A 88 31.38 40.28 -27.41
C THR A 88 30.76 40.54 -26.04
N ASN A 89 31.11 39.72 -25.05
CA ASN A 89 30.71 39.86 -23.63
C ASN A 89 29.21 39.79 -23.33
N HIS A 90 28.36 39.35 -24.26
CA HIS A 90 26.97 39.01 -23.98
C HIS A 90 26.87 37.57 -23.42
N SER A 91 26.02 37.32 -22.42
CA SER A 91 25.91 36.00 -21.73
C SER A 91 25.68 34.84 -22.70
N ARG A 92 24.72 34.99 -23.63
CA ARG A 92 24.46 34.02 -24.71
C ARG A 92 25.68 33.77 -25.60
N THR A 93 26.49 34.81 -25.89
CA THR A 93 27.72 34.65 -26.68
C THR A 93 28.72 33.77 -25.93
N ILE A 94 28.94 34.04 -24.65
CA ILE A 94 29.86 33.26 -23.80
C ILE A 94 29.44 31.78 -23.77
N GLU A 95 28.16 31.49 -23.56
CA GLU A 95 27.66 30.11 -23.54
C GLU A 95 27.85 29.39 -24.89
N ILE A 96 27.63 30.09 -26.01
CA ILE A 96 27.91 29.55 -27.36
C ILE A 96 29.41 29.26 -27.53
N GLN A 97 30.28 30.14 -27.04
CA GLN A 97 31.74 29.96 -27.11
C GLN A 97 32.20 28.79 -26.24
N ASN A 98 31.63 28.60 -25.05
CA ASN A 98 31.91 27.45 -24.18
C ASN A 98 31.54 26.14 -24.89
N ALA A 99 30.36 26.08 -25.50
CA ALA A 99 29.93 24.92 -26.29
C ALA A 99 30.82 24.67 -27.52
N ALA A 100 31.33 25.73 -28.17
CA ALA A 100 32.33 25.60 -29.24
C ALA A 100 33.66 25.06 -28.71
N GLY A 101 34.13 25.60 -27.58
CA GLY A 101 35.36 25.19 -26.88
C GLY A 101 35.35 23.71 -26.50
N ALA A 102 34.19 23.20 -26.07
CA ALA A 102 33.97 21.79 -25.76
C ALA A 102 33.78 20.90 -27.01
N GLY A 103 33.82 21.46 -28.22
CA GLY A 103 33.65 20.71 -29.48
C GLY A 103 32.21 20.27 -29.77
N ILE A 104 31.22 20.81 -29.06
CA ILE A 104 29.81 20.42 -29.16
C ILE A 104 29.14 21.09 -30.37
N LEU A 105 29.66 22.24 -30.81
CA LEU A 105 29.18 22.96 -31.97
C LEU A 105 30.32 23.59 -32.76
N ALA A 106 30.02 24.04 -33.98
CA ALA A 106 30.92 24.82 -34.83
C ALA A 106 30.11 25.87 -35.61
N GLY A 107 30.76 26.95 -36.04
CA GLY A 107 30.20 27.96 -36.94
C GLY A 107 30.14 27.50 -38.40
N TYR A 108 29.65 28.38 -39.26
CA TYR A 108 29.65 28.21 -40.70
C TYR A 108 31.02 28.59 -41.30
N PRO A 109 31.36 28.09 -42.51
CA PRO A 109 32.63 28.43 -43.17
C PRO A 109 32.87 29.92 -43.39
N ASP A 110 31.80 30.71 -43.44
CA ASP A 110 31.86 32.17 -43.59
C ASP A 110 32.17 32.91 -42.27
N GLY A 111 32.42 32.20 -41.16
CA GLY A 111 32.74 32.75 -39.85
C GLY A 111 31.52 33.15 -39.00
N SER A 112 30.28 32.91 -39.47
CA SER A 112 29.05 33.17 -38.70
C SER A 112 28.61 31.98 -37.84
N PHE A 113 27.82 32.20 -36.78
CA PHE A 113 27.14 31.15 -36.02
C PHE A 113 25.63 31.05 -36.30
N LYS A 114 24.99 32.17 -36.67
CA LYS A 114 23.56 32.34 -36.91
C LYS A 114 22.69 32.01 -35.70
N ALA A 115 22.97 32.65 -34.55
CA ALA A 115 22.31 32.34 -33.28
C ALA A 115 20.77 32.46 -33.29
N ASN A 116 20.22 33.36 -34.10
CA ASN A 116 18.77 33.60 -34.17
C ASN A 116 18.04 32.66 -35.14
N GLN A 117 18.76 31.83 -35.89
CA GLN A 117 18.15 30.86 -36.80
C GLN A 117 17.49 29.73 -36.00
N GLN A 118 16.27 29.34 -36.37
CA GLN A 118 15.60 28.17 -35.79
C GLN A 118 16.35 26.89 -36.15
N ILE A 119 16.47 25.97 -35.18
CA ILE A 119 17.20 24.71 -35.39
C ILE A 119 16.23 23.59 -35.79
N THR A 120 16.61 22.81 -36.80
CA THR A 120 15.86 21.60 -37.18
C THR A 120 16.15 20.45 -36.21
N ARG A 121 15.23 19.48 -36.13
CA ARG A 121 15.39 18.31 -35.26
C ARG A 121 16.65 17.50 -35.56
N GLN A 122 17.03 17.36 -36.84
CA GLN A 122 18.26 16.67 -37.21
C GLN A 122 19.53 17.45 -36.80
N GLN A 123 19.51 18.78 -36.89
CA GLN A 123 20.64 19.61 -36.43
C GLN A 123 20.79 19.56 -34.91
N MET A 124 19.66 19.56 -34.18
CA MET A 124 19.64 19.34 -32.73
C MET A 124 20.25 17.98 -32.35
N ALA A 125 19.87 16.91 -33.07
CA ALA A 125 20.48 15.59 -32.89
C ALA A 125 22.00 15.61 -33.13
N GLY A 126 22.46 16.34 -34.15
CA GLY A 126 23.89 16.52 -34.41
C GLY A 126 24.66 17.17 -33.26
N MET A 127 24.08 18.18 -32.60
CA MET A 127 24.70 18.83 -31.45
C MET A 127 24.71 17.92 -30.21
N ILE A 128 23.61 17.20 -29.95
CA ILE A 128 23.55 16.17 -28.89
C ILE A 128 24.59 15.08 -29.11
N PHE A 129 24.73 14.61 -30.35
CA PHE A 129 25.70 13.57 -30.71
C PHE A 129 27.14 14.01 -30.48
N LYS A 130 27.47 15.29 -30.67
CA LYS A 130 28.79 15.83 -30.34
C LYS A 130 29.00 15.91 -28.82
N ALA A 131 27.96 16.27 -28.06
CA ALA A 131 28.01 16.26 -26.60
C ALA A 131 28.29 14.86 -26.00
N PHE A 132 27.92 13.79 -26.71
CA PHE A 132 28.28 12.42 -26.29
C PHE A 132 29.78 12.23 -26.11
N ARG A 133 30.62 12.89 -26.93
CA ARG A 133 32.08 12.81 -26.80
C ARG A 133 32.57 13.49 -25.53
N PHE A 134 32.05 14.68 -25.23
CA PHE A 134 32.37 15.41 -24.00
C PHE A 134 31.99 14.58 -22.76
N LEU A 135 30.86 13.88 -22.82
CA LEU A 135 30.34 13.04 -21.74
C LEU A 135 30.90 11.61 -21.75
N ASN A 136 31.81 11.26 -22.68
CA ASN A 136 32.31 9.89 -22.89
C ASN A 136 31.20 8.84 -23.07
N ILE A 137 30.07 9.19 -23.71
CA ILE A 137 28.94 8.27 -23.99
C ILE A 137 29.35 7.31 -25.11
N PRO A 138 29.36 5.99 -24.86
CA PRO A 138 29.67 5.03 -25.91
C PRO A 138 28.61 5.10 -27.00
N VAL A 139 29.06 5.21 -28.23
CA VAL A 139 28.19 5.31 -29.40
C VAL A 139 28.11 3.94 -30.06
N ASN A 140 26.91 3.36 -30.04
CA ASN A 140 26.56 2.24 -30.91
C ASN A 140 25.68 2.79 -32.03
N SER A 141 25.93 2.36 -33.26
CA SER A 141 25.11 2.75 -34.42
C SER A 141 24.25 1.58 -34.85
N THR A 142 22.94 1.79 -34.94
CA THR A 142 21.97 0.82 -35.47
C THR A 142 21.22 1.41 -36.68
N THR A 143 20.43 0.58 -37.36
CA THR A 143 19.57 1.05 -38.46
C THR A 143 18.48 1.97 -37.91
N VAL A 144 18.32 3.16 -38.49
CA VAL A 144 17.29 4.14 -38.09
C VAL A 144 15.90 3.66 -38.50
N GLN A 145 15.00 3.46 -37.53
CA GLN A 145 13.69 2.82 -37.71
C GLN A 145 12.52 3.80 -37.95
N PHE A 146 12.77 5.09 -38.22
CA PHE A 146 11.70 6.06 -38.46
C PHE A 146 11.12 5.93 -39.86
N LYS A 147 9.79 6.09 -39.99
CA LYS A 147 9.05 6.05 -41.26
C LYS A 147 9.54 7.10 -42.27
N ASP A 148 10.10 8.20 -41.80
CA ASP A 148 10.68 9.29 -42.57
C ASP A 148 12.21 9.33 -42.52
N SER A 149 12.87 8.21 -42.22
CA SER A 149 14.33 8.10 -42.18
C SER A 149 15.02 8.56 -43.47
N LYS A 150 14.39 8.34 -44.63
CA LYS A 150 14.87 8.80 -45.95
C LYS A 150 14.95 10.33 -46.08
N LYS A 151 14.28 11.10 -45.21
CA LYS A 151 14.34 12.57 -45.18
C LYS A 151 15.47 13.12 -44.31
N ILE A 152 16.21 12.25 -43.60
CA ILE A 152 17.37 12.64 -42.80
C ILE A 152 18.53 12.91 -43.75
N SER A 153 19.15 14.09 -43.66
CA SER A 153 20.35 14.36 -44.45
C SER A 153 21.49 13.41 -44.06
N PRO A 154 22.29 12.90 -45.02
CA PRO A 154 23.35 11.92 -44.75
C PRO A 154 24.28 12.28 -43.57
N ASN A 155 24.62 13.56 -43.42
CA ASN A 155 25.50 14.06 -42.35
C ASN A 155 24.92 13.92 -40.93
N PHE A 156 23.59 13.76 -40.80
CA PHE A 156 22.93 13.59 -39.50
C PHE A 156 22.48 12.14 -39.24
N ILE A 157 22.66 11.21 -40.19
CA ILE A 157 22.30 9.80 -40.00
C ILE A 157 23.03 9.19 -38.78
N PRO A 158 24.36 9.36 -38.59
CA PRO A 158 25.03 8.81 -37.41
C PRO A 158 24.50 9.38 -36.09
N ALA A 159 24.22 10.68 -36.07
CA ALA A 159 23.70 11.36 -34.89
C ALA A 159 22.29 10.87 -34.50
N VAL A 160 21.38 10.77 -35.49
CA VAL A 160 20.02 10.29 -35.26
C VAL A 160 20.03 8.81 -34.87
N SER A 161 20.88 8.00 -35.52
CA SER A 161 21.08 6.58 -35.22
C SER A 161 21.52 6.37 -33.77
N ALA A 162 22.63 6.99 -33.36
CA ALA A 162 23.18 6.86 -32.01
C ALA A 162 22.23 7.38 -30.93
N ALA A 163 21.60 8.53 -31.16
CA ALA A 163 20.67 9.08 -30.17
C ALA A 163 19.36 8.27 -30.11
N SER A 164 18.96 7.61 -31.20
CA SER A 164 17.79 6.71 -31.20
C SER A 164 18.11 5.38 -30.52
N SER A 165 19.30 4.79 -30.72
CA SER A 165 19.70 3.54 -30.05
C SER A 165 19.80 3.69 -28.53
N LEU A 166 20.06 4.91 -28.05
CA LEU A 166 20.07 5.27 -26.63
C LEU A 166 18.70 5.76 -26.11
N ASN A 167 17.63 5.66 -26.92
CA ASN A 167 16.29 6.14 -26.59
C ASN A 167 16.20 7.64 -26.21
N ILE A 168 17.18 8.46 -26.60
CA ILE A 168 17.16 9.92 -26.44
C ILE A 168 16.18 10.51 -27.46
N ILE A 169 16.20 10.00 -28.70
CA ILE A 169 15.26 10.33 -29.77
C ILE A 169 14.30 9.17 -30.00
N ARG A 170 13.00 9.42 -29.78
CA ARG A 170 11.94 8.40 -29.88
C ARG A 170 10.98 8.62 -31.06
N GLY A 171 11.02 9.80 -31.67
CA GLY A 171 10.03 10.21 -32.68
C GLY A 171 8.62 10.34 -32.10
N ASP A 172 7.65 10.52 -32.97
CA ASP A 172 6.21 10.64 -32.67
C ASP A 172 5.43 9.83 -33.71
N GLN A 173 4.65 8.84 -33.27
CA GLN A 173 3.91 7.90 -34.13
C GLN A 173 4.77 7.22 -35.24
N GLY A 174 6.06 7.00 -34.93
CA GLY A 174 7.04 6.42 -35.84
C GLY A 174 7.74 7.42 -36.79
N TYR A 175 7.49 8.73 -36.65
CA TYR A 175 8.13 9.78 -37.44
C TYR A 175 9.14 10.59 -36.62
N PHE A 176 10.30 10.90 -37.19
CA PHE A 176 11.30 11.78 -36.57
C PHE A 176 11.11 13.25 -36.95
N LYS A 177 10.57 13.54 -38.14
CA LYS A 177 10.39 14.89 -38.71
C LYS A 177 11.71 15.67 -38.82
N PRO A 178 12.74 15.13 -39.52
CA PRO A 178 14.13 15.63 -39.43
C PRO A 178 14.31 17.10 -39.83
N THR A 179 13.54 17.59 -40.80
CA THR A 179 13.64 18.96 -41.34
C THR A 179 12.73 19.96 -40.65
N SER A 180 11.81 19.51 -39.78
CA SER A 180 10.96 20.41 -39.00
C SER A 180 11.77 21.11 -37.91
N ASN A 181 11.39 22.34 -37.58
CA ASN A 181 11.99 23.08 -36.48
C ASN A 181 11.67 22.40 -35.15
N ALA A 182 12.68 22.26 -34.29
CA ALA A 182 12.50 21.75 -32.96
C ALA A 182 11.92 22.82 -32.04
N THR A 183 11.17 22.40 -31.02
CA THR A 183 10.59 23.30 -30.02
C THR A 183 11.40 23.26 -28.73
N ILE A 184 11.15 24.18 -27.81
CA ILE A 184 11.77 24.18 -26.47
C ILE A 184 11.44 22.88 -25.73
N ALA A 185 10.21 22.37 -25.82
CA ALA A 185 9.84 21.09 -25.23
C ALA A 185 10.63 19.90 -25.83
N HIS A 186 10.90 19.93 -27.15
CA HIS A 186 11.75 18.91 -27.77
C HIS A 186 13.20 18.99 -27.30
N ALA A 187 13.75 20.21 -27.21
CA ALA A 187 15.09 20.44 -26.68
C ALA A 187 15.21 19.92 -25.24
N SER A 188 14.24 20.29 -24.39
CA SER A 188 14.12 19.85 -23.00
C SER A 188 14.14 18.32 -22.89
N ALA A 189 13.30 17.63 -23.68
CA ALA A 189 13.23 16.17 -23.66
C ALA A 189 14.53 15.48 -24.12
N PHE A 190 15.20 16.02 -25.14
CA PHE A 190 16.46 15.44 -25.64
C PHE A 190 17.58 15.62 -24.61
N LEU A 191 17.69 16.82 -24.03
CA LEU A 191 18.64 17.09 -22.96
C LEU A 191 18.39 16.20 -21.76
N PHE A 192 17.13 16.09 -21.33
CA PHE A 192 16.73 15.31 -20.15
C PHE A 192 17.14 13.84 -20.28
N ARG A 193 16.87 13.23 -21.43
CA ARG A 193 17.23 11.83 -21.69
C ARG A 193 18.74 11.66 -21.89
N MET A 194 19.43 12.60 -22.54
CA MET A 194 20.89 12.56 -22.65
C MET A 194 21.55 12.63 -21.27
N PHE A 195 21.08 13.53 -20.41
CA PHE A 195 21.57 13.68 -19.05
C PHE A 195 21.37 12.39 -18.26
N ALA A 196 20.19 11.77 -18.35
CA ALA A 196 19.94 10.48 -17.71
C ALA A 196 20.84 9.34 -18.21
N VAL A 197 21.17 9.32 -19.51
CA VAL A 197 22.13 8.34 -20.09
C VAL A 197 23.56 8.59 -19.58
N ALA A 198 23.95 9.84 -19.39
CA ALA A 198 25.27 10.19 -18.87
C ALA A 198 25.43 9.80 -17.39
N ASP A 199 24.39 10.07 -16.59
CA ASP A 199 24.35 9.82 -15.15
C ASP A 199 24.36 8.32 -14.79
N GLY A 200 23.67 7.49 -15.59
CA GLY A 200 23.62 6.04 -15.41
C GLY A 200 24.96 5.30 -15.55
N LYS A 201 26.06 5.98 -15.94
CA LYS A 201 27.38 5.36 -16.12
C LYS A 201 28.14 5.06 -14.83
N GLY A 202 27.61 5.46 -13.67
CA GLY A 202 28.09 5.00 -12.36
C GLY A 202 27.80 3.52 -12.06
N ASN A 203 26.94 2.86 -12.84
CA ASN A 203 26.65 1.43 -12.72
C ASN A 203 26.88 0.73 -14.07
N THR A 204 27.93 -0.07 -14.17
CA THR A 204 28.25 -0.90 -15.34
C THR A 204 27.26 -2.05 -15.50
N ARG A 205 26.06 -1.75 -16.01
CA ARG A 205 25.26 -2.73 -16.73
C ARG A 205 24.74 -2.08 -18.01
N PRO A 206 25.04 -2.61 -19.20
CA PRO A 206 24.41 -2.13 -20.42
C PRO A 206 22.89 -2.22 -20.25
N PRO A 207 22.10 -1.27 -20.78
CA PRO A 207 20.66 -1.38 -20.76
C PRO A 207 20.28 -2.69 -21.45
N THR A 208 19.83 -3.65 -20.66
CA THR A 208 19.15 -4.83 -21.17
C THR A 208 17.87 -4.33 -21.82
N ASN A 209 17.71 -4.60 -23.11
CA ASN A 209 16.54 -4.30 -23.95
C ASN A 209 15.30 -3.79 -23.17
N VAL A 210 15.27 -2.49 -22.90
CA VAL A 210 14.05 -1.81 -22.49
C VAL A 210 13.40 -1.30 -23.77
N GLY A 211 12.57 -2.14 -24.38
CA GLY A 211 11.60 -1.71 -25.39
C GLY A 211 10.47 -0.87 -24.76
N GLY A 212 10.83 0.08 -23.89
CA GLY A 212 9.92 0.93 -23.14
C GLY A 212 10.06 2.38 -23.57
N THR A 213 8.96 3.00 -23.94
CA THR A 213 8.84 4.41 -24.35
C THR A 213 8.84 5.39 -23.18
N ASP A 214 9.18 4.95 -21.96
CA ASP A 214 8.98 5.73 -20.73
C ASP A 214 10.15 6.69 -20.45
N ASN A 215 9.82 7.91 -20.04
CA ASN A 215 10.82 8.91 -19.65
C ASN A 215 11.56 8.51 -18.36
N PRO A 216 12.80 8.97 -18.17
CA PRO A 216 13.49 8.81 -16.89
C PRO A 216 12.62 9.31 -15.72
N LYS A 217 12.57 8.55 -14.63
CA LYS A 217 11.85 8.96 -13.42
C LYS A 217 12.68 10.03 -12.69
N VAL A 218 12.09 11.19 -12.43
CA VAL A 218 12.71 12.22 -11.60
C VAL A 218 12.33 11.98 -10.15
N HIS A 219 13.34 11.94 -9.29
CA HIS A 219 13.19 11.90 -7.85
C HIS A 219 13.35 13.31 -7.29
N LYS A 220 12.43 13.66 -6.39
CA LYS A 220 12.45 14.92 -5.63
C LYS A 220 12.56 14.60 -4.16
N VAL A 221 13.35 15.37 -3.42
CA VAL A 221 13.37 15.31 -1.97
C VAL A 221 12.49 16.42 -1.40
N SER A 222 11.91 16.22 -0.22
CA SER A 222 11.06 17.23 0.40
C SER A 222 11.28 17.31 1.91
N SER A 223 11.22 18.53 2.45
CA SER A 223 11.12 18.79 3.88
C SER A 223 9.66 18.93 4.29
N ILE A 224 9.39 18.95 5.59
CA ILE A 224 8.05 19.19 6.13
C ILE A 224 8.14 20.35 7.10
N SER A 225 7.36 21.40 6.85
CA SER A 225 7.18 22.53 7.77
C SER A 225 5.75 23.04 7.68
N ASN A 226 5.23 23.62 8.77
CA ASN A 226 3.86 24.13 8.84
C ASN A 226 2.78 23.11 8.41
N SER A 227 3.00 21.82 8.73
CA SER A 227 2.13 20.70 8.30
C SER A 227 1.94 20.60 6.78
N GLN A 228 2.95 21.02 6.00
CA GLN A 228 2.95 20.96 4.54
C GLN A 228 4.24 20.33 4.03
N LEU A 229 4.14 19.62 2.91
CA LEU A 229 5.27 19.05 2.20
C LEU A 229 5.91 20.15 1.32
N ASN A 230 7.17 20.49 1.59
CA ASN A 230 7.91 21.48 0.81
C ASN A 230 8.93 20.74 -0.06
N VAL A 231 8.61 20.61 -1.34
CA VAL A 231 9.49 19.99 -2.33
C VAL A 231 10.69 20.90 -2.56
N THR A 232 11.90 20.35 -2.54
CA THR A 232 13.11 21.12 -2.83
C THR A 232 13.26 21.37 -4.34
N ASP A 233 14.02 22.41 -4.69
CA ASP A 233 14.34 22.71 -6.09
C ASP A 233 15.24 21.62 -6.70
N GLU A 234 16.00 20.91 -5.87
CA GLU A 234 16.88 19.82 -6.28
C GLU A 234 16.10 18.66 -6.92
N SER A 235 16.64 18.16 -8.02
CA SER A 235 16.10 17.03 -8.77
C SER A 235 17.18 16.00 -9.03
N TYR A 236 16.82 14.73 -8.90
CA TYR A 236 17.72 13.58 -9.00
C TYR A 236 17.20 12.60 -10.05
N ILE A 237 18.08 12.10 -10.92
CA ILE A 237 17.70 11.09 -11.92
C ILE A 237 17.73 9.69 -11.30
N THR A 238 18.76 9.37 -10.52
CA THR A 238 18.81 8.11 -9.80
C THR A 238 18.16 8.21 -8.43
N PHE A 239 17.67 7.08 -7.94
CA PHE A 239 17.19 6.99 -6.56
C PHE A 239 18.35 7.08 -5.56
N GLU A 240 19.53 6.59 -5.90
CA GLU A 240 20.68 6.57 -4.97
C GLU A 240 21.19 7.97 -4.67
N ASP A 241 21.20 8.87 -5.65
CA ASP A 241 21.57 10.28 -5.41
C ASP A 241 20.50 10.98 -4.55
N ALA A 242 19.23 10.72 -4.84
CA ALA A 242 18.13 11.21 -4.01
C ALA A 242 18.22 10.65 -2.58
N LEU A 243 18.62 9.39 -2.43
CA LEU A 243 18.81 8.72 -1.16
C LEU A 243 20.00 9.28 -0.39
N ALA A 244 21.11 9.59 -1.07
CA ALA A 244 22.27 10.24 -0.48
C ALA A 244 21.89 11.61 0.09
N ALA A 245 21.19 12.45 -0.69
CA ALA A 245 20.68 13.73 -0.22
C ALA A 245 19.68 13.60 0.94
N TYR A 246 18.78 12.63 0.84
CA TYR A 246 17.82 12.28 1.90
C TYR A 246 18.50 11.80 3.19
N ASN A 247 19.64 11.11 3.10
CA ASN A 247 20.38 10.63 4.28
C ASN A 247 21.29 11.70 4.87
N ALA A 248 21.84 12.59 4.04
CA ALA A 248 22.73 13.67 4.47
C ALA A 248 22.00 14.77 5.26
N SER A 249 20.69 14.92 5.11
CA SER A 249 19.89 15.98 5.74
C SER A 249 18.88 15.43 6.74
N SER A 250 18.89 15.96 7.96
CA SER A 250 17.86 15.71 8.97
C SER A 250 16.54 16.45 8.68
N ILE A 251 16.58 17.47 7.82
CA ILE A 251 15.42 18.27 7.42
C ILE A 251 14.63 17.59 6.30
N VAL A 252 15.33 16.89 5.40
CA VAL A 252 14.69 16.12 4.33
C VAL A 252 13.98 14.90 4.91
N GLN A 253 12.66 14.83 4.69
CA GLN A 253 11.79 13.81 5.27
C GLN A 253 11.33 12.76 4.26
N THR A 254 11.36 13.07 2.96
CA THR A 254 10.77 12.20 1.92
C THR A 254 11.55 12.20 0.61
N ILE A 255 11.37 11.13 -0.17
CA ILE A 255 11.71 11.04 -1.60
C ILE A 255 10.41 10.75 -2.36
N SER A 256 10.18 11.47 -3.45
CA SER A 256 8.97 11.39 -4.27
C SER A 256 9.31 11.21 -5.75
N VAL A 257 8.45 10.48 -6.47
CA VAL A 257 8.45 10.36 -7.94
C VAL A 257 7.05 10.69 -8.44
N ASN A 258 6.94 11.57 -9.44
CA ASN A 258 5.64 12.03 -9.97
C ASN A 258 4.69 12.53 -8.86
N ASN A 259 5.21 13.31 -7.92
CA ASN A 259 4.50 13.82 -6.73
C ASN A 259 3.97 12.74 -5.77
N LYS A 260 4.32 11.47 -5.96
CA LYS A 260 4.02 10.39 -5.03
C LYS A 260 5.23 10.10 -4.15
N ILE A 261 5.05 10.17 -2.84
CA ILE A 261 6.09 9.79 -1.88
C ILE A 261 6.35 8.29 -2.03
N ILE A 262 7.60 7.93 -2.32
CA ILE A 262 8.08 6.55 -2.41
C ILE A 262 9.00 6.16 -1.26
N LYS A 263 9.49 7.13 -0.48
CA LYS A 263 10.27 6.91 0.75
C LYS A 263 10.03 8.02 1.76
N MET A 264 9.94 7.67 3.04
CA MET A 264 9.87 8.63 4.15
C MET A 264 10.64 8.13 5.39
N LYS A 265 11.05 9.06 6.26
CA LYS A 265 11.80 8.75 7.51
C LYS A 265 10.92 8.04 8.53
N SER A 266 9.72 8.56 8.75
CA SER A 266 8.71 8.01 9.65
C SER A 266 7.31 8.39 9.18
N GLY A 267 6.33 7.54 9.46
CA GLY A 267 4.95 7.79 9.07
C GLY A 267 4.13 6.51 9.02
N GLN A 268 2.99 6.61 8.35
CA GLN A 268 2.05 5.51 8.14
C GLN A 268 1.93 5.18 6.67
N ALA A 269 1.73 3.91 6.37
CA ALA A 269 1.29 3.47 5.05
C ALA A 269 -0.24 3.32 5.08
N PHE A 270 -0.89 3.61 3.97
CA PHE A 270 -2.31 3.34 3.78
C PHE A 270 -2.51 2.56 2.50
N ALA A 271 -3.42 1.58 2.53
CA ALA A 271 -3.88 0.93 1.32
C ALA A 271 -4.51 1.99 0.40
N SER A 272 -3.97 2.20 -0.80
CA SER A 272 -4.37 3.34 -1.64
C SER A 272 -5.62 3.05 -2.46
N GLU A 273 -6.29 4.12 -2.90
CA GLU A 273 -7.24 4.04 -4.01
C GLU A 273 -6.52 3.53 -5.25
N ASN A 274 -7.05 2.47 -5.86
CA ASN A 274 -6.51 1.86 -7.07
C ASN A 274 -7.60 1.05 -7.79
N PRO A 275 -7.43 0.66 -9.07
CA PRO A 275 -8.46 -0.05 -9.84
C PRO A 275 -8.96 -1.36 -9.21
N LYS A 276 -8.15 -2.03 -8.37
CA LYS A 276 -8.55 -3.25 -7.66
C LYS A 276 -9.37 -2.98 -6.41
N GLN A 277 -9.31 -1.76 -5.86
CA GLN A 277 -9.94 -1.35 -4.59
C GLN A 277 -9.36 -2.01 -3.32
N TYR A 278 -8.24 -2.74 -3.47
CA TYR A 278 -7.46 -3.30 -2.37
C TYR A 278 -5.97 -3.25 -2.69
N THR A 279 -5.14 -3.37 -1.67
CA THR A 279 -3.69 -3.51 -1.75
C THR A 279 -3.32 -4.97 -1.60
N SER A 280 -2.51 -5.47 -2.52
CA SER A 280 -1.99 -6.83 -2.52
C SER A 280 -0.72 -6.88 -1.65
N LEU A 281 -0.64 -7.85 -0.73
CA LEU A 281 0.49 -8.04 0.17
C LEU A 281 1.24 -9.33 -0.19
N TYR A 282 2.53 -9.18 -0.42
CA TYR A 282 3.42 -10.23 -0.92
C TYR A 282 4.38 -10.69 0.17
N SER A 283 4.69 -11.99 0.19
CA SER A 283 5.69 -12.55 1.12
C SER A 283 7.13 -12.39 0.63
N ASP A 284 7.32 -11.99 -0.63
CA ASP A 284 8.65 -11.86 -1.22
C ASP A 284 8.92 -10.45 -1.79
N PRO A 285 10.18 -10.00 -1.73
CA PRO A 285 10.59 -8.70 -2.25
C PRO A 285 10.40 -8.57 -3.76
N ALA A 286 10.35 -9.65 -4.54
CA ALA A 286 10.15 -9.59 -5.99
C ALA A 286 8.66 -9.41 -6.38
N LEU A 287 7.76 -9.33 -5.40
CA LEU A 287 6.32 -9.11 -5.58
C LEU A 287 5.66 -10.19 -6.46
N LYS A 288 6.07 -11.46 -6.28
CA LYS A 288 5.58 -12.59 -7.08
C LYS A 288 4.53 -13.43 -6.35
N ASN A 289 4.66 -13.57 -5.03
CA ASN A 289 3.84 -14.45 -4.20
C ASN A 289 2.89 -13.62 -3.33
N GLU A 290 1.71 -13.33 -3.86
CA GLU A 290 0.65 -12.66 -3.10
C GLU A 290 0.07 -13.60 -2.03
N VAL A 291 0.17 -13.19 -0.76
CA VAL A 291 -0.24 -14.00 0.39
C VAL A 291 -1.48 -13.46 1.08
N THR A 292 -1.76 -12.16 1.01
CA THR A 292 -3.03 -11.59 1.49
C THR A 292 -3.28 -10.23 0.82
N TYR A 293 -4.36 -9.56 1.21
CA TYR A 293 -4.78 -8.27 0.68
C TYR A 293 -5.52 -7.46 1.75
N VAL A 294 -5.47 -6.13 1.64
CA VAL A 294 -6.12 -5.18 2.54
C VAL A 294 -6.94 -4.18 1.74
N GLN A 295 -8.18 -3.93 2.15
CA GLN A 295 -9.05 -2.95 1.51
C GLN A 295 -8.43 -1.55 1.57
N LYS A 296 -8.65 -0.76 0.51
CA LYS A 296 -8.25 0.65 0.46
C LYS A 296 -8.70 1.44 1.71
N GLY A 297 -7.92 2.45 2.07
CA GLY A 297 -8.18 3.38 3.16
C GLY A 297 -7.68 2.92 4.52
N TYR A 298 -7.46 1.62 4.73
CA TYR A 298 -6.92 1.10 5.99
C TYR A 298 -5.43 1.42 6.15
N GLU A 299 -5.07 1.72 7.39
CA GLU A 299 -3.69 1.89 7.84
C GLU A 299 -2.93 0.56 7.82
N LEU A 300 -1.65 0.66 7.46
CA LEU A 300 -0.63 -0.38 7.51
C LEU A 300 0.60 0.24 8.19
N ASP A 301 1.31 -0.52 9.00
CA ASP A 301 2.51 0.00 9.65
C ASP A 301 3.60 0.15 8.59
N TYR A 302 4.15 1.34 8.43
CA TYR A 302 5.27 1.53 7.50
C TYR A 302 6.58 1.07 8.15
N VAL A 303 7.23 0.07 7.55
CA VAL A 303 8.54 -0.42 7.98
C VAL A 303 9.65 0.23 7.16
N GLY A 304 9.44 0.39 5.86
CA GLY A 304 10.46 0.92 4.95
C GLY A 304 10.05 0.88 3.49
N SER A 305 10.97 1.24 2.61
CA SER A 305 10.74 1.25 1.16
C SER A 305 12.04 1.33 0.37
N SER A 306 11.95 0.85 -0.87
CA SER A 306 12.96 0.84 -1.93
C SER A 306 12.31 1.38 -3.22
N PRO A 307 13.04 1.61 -4.32
CA PRO A 307 12.43 2.11 -5.55
C PRO A 307 11.30 1.22 -6.10
N GLU A 308 11.36 -0.08 -5.86
CA GLU A 308 10.43 -1.06 -6.43
C GLU A 308 9.21 -1.33 -5.55
N ARG A 309 9.33 -1.15 -4.22
CA ARG A 309 8.32 -1.62 -3.26
C ARG A 309 8.32 -0.86 -1.93
N VAL A 310 7.18 -0.94 -1.26
CA VAL A 310 6.99 -0.58 0.15
C VAL A 310 7.07 -1.85 1.00
N VAL A 311 7.66 -1.74 2.18
CA VAL A 311 7.69 -2.75 3.23
C VAL A 311 6.75 -2.28 4.34
N VAL A 312 5.74 -3.09 4.65
CA VAL A 312 4.71 -2.77 5.65
C VAL A 312 4.58 -3.89 6.67
N ASP A 313 4.12 -3.58 7.88
CA ASP A 313 3.69 -4.56 8.87
C ASP A 313 2.16 -4.56 9.01
N VAL A 314 1.57 -5.75 9.01
CA VAL A 314 0.14 -5.97 9.19
C VAL A 314 -0.06 -7.30 9.91
N GLY A 315 -0.88 -7.34 10.96
CA GLY A 315 -1.11 -8.59 11.67
C GLY A 315 0.11 -9.07 12.47
N GLY A 316 1.12 -8.22 12.68
CA GLY A 316 2.37 -8.58 13.37
C GLY A 316 3.43 -9.13 12.42
N TYR A 317 3.28 -8.88 11.12
CA TYR A 317 4.15 -9.39 10.09
C TYR A 317 4.49 -8.44 8.97
N THR A 318 5.74 -8.56 8.54
CA THR A 318 6.29 -7.80 7.44
C THR A 318 5.89 -8.38 6.08
N TYR A 319 5.26 -7.54 5.27
CA TYR A 319 4.88 -7.79 3.88
C TYR A 319 5.53 -6.78 2.93
N TYR A 320 5.50 -7.10 1.65
CA TYR A 320 5.87 -6.20 0.58
C TYR A 320 4.63 -5.77 -0.21
N ALA A 321 4.59 -4.52 -0.65
CA ALA A 321 3.51 -3.96 -1.44
C ALA A 321 4.03 -3.07 -2.57
N LYS A 322 3.24 -2.91 -3.63
CA LYS A 322 3.56 -2.03 -4.76
C LYS A 322 3.37 -0.58 -4.36
N HIS A 323 4.28 0.30 -4.78
CA HIS A 323 4.08 1.76 -4.65
C HIS A 323 2.75 2.24 -5.22
N ALA A 324 2.28 1.64 -6.32
CA ALA A 324 1.00 2.02 -6.92
C ALA A 324 -0.23 1.70 -6.05
N GLU A 325 -0.09 0.82 -5.05
CA GLU A 325 -1.18 0.34 -4.18
C GLU A 325 -1.04 0.87 -2.73
N ILE A 326 -0.06 1.73 -2.45
CA ILE A 326 0.20 2.29 -1.11
C ILE A 326 0.34 3.80 -1.17
N ASP A 327 -0.24 4.49 -0.19
CA ASP A 327 0.03 5.90 0.06
C ASP A 327 0.87 6.04 1.34
N LEU A 328 2.03 6.68 1.23
CA LEU A 328 2.90 7.00 2.35
C LEU A 328 2.56 8.37 2.92
N VAL A 329 2.30 8.44 4.22
CA VAL A 329 1.99 9.68 4.94
C VAL A 329 2.99 9.88 6.06
N PRO A 330 3.91 10.86 5.93
CA PRO A 330 4.86 11.18 6.98
C PRO A 330 4.18 11.48 8.33
N SER A 331 4.81 11.13 9.45
CA SER A 331 4.22 11.31 10.79
C SER A 331 3.76 12.75 11.04
N LEU A 332 4.53 13.74 10.57
CA LEU A 332 4.24 15.17 10.69
C LEU A 332 3.01 15.63 9.88
N LEU A 333 2.52 14.79 8.97
CA LEU A 333 1.31 15.02 8.16
C LEU A 333 0.17 14.09 8.54
N SER A 334 0.40 13.16 9.47
CA SER A 334 -0.63 12.25 9.95
C SER A 334 -1.66 13.02 10.80
N LYS A 335 -2.93 12.62 10.66
CA LYS A 335 -4.07 13.20 11.38
C LYS A 335 -4.70 12.20 12.37
N GLY A 336 -4.15 11.00 12.51
CA GLY A 336 -4.70 9.94 13.35
C GLY A 336 -4.04 8.60 13.09
N ALA A 337 -4.23 7.67 14.01
CA ALA A 337 -3.68 6.32 13.96
C ALA A 337 -4.65 5.33 14.61
N SER A 338 -4.67 4.11 14.12
CA SER A 338 -5.49 3.03 14.65
C SER A 338 -5.07 2.73 16.09
N GLN A 339 -6.06 2.59 16.97
CA GLN A 339 -5.82 2.44 18.40
C GLN A 339 -6.88 1.59 19.07
N TYR A 340 -6.55 1.03 20.23
CA TYR A 340 -7.46 0.28 21.08
C TYR A 340 -7.74 1.07 22.34
N LYS A 341 -8.96 1.03 22.83
CA LYS A 341 -9.36 1.64 24.10
C LYS A 341 -9.94 0.56 25.02
N VAL A 342 -9.50 0.57 26.27
CA VAL A 342 -10.17 -0.21 27.32
C VAL A 342 -11.23 0.67 27.94
N THR A 343 -12.49 0.26 27.85
CA THR A 343 -13.61 1.01 28.43
C THR A 343 -13.63 0.86 29.95
N ASN A 344 -14.39 1.71 30.66
CA ASN A 344 -14.46 1.67 32.12
C ASN A 344 -15.12 0.38 32.64
N ASP A 345 -15.99 -0.24 31.85
CA ASP A 345 -16.58 -1.57 32.09
C ASP A 345 -15.65 -2.73 31.68
N GLY A 346 -14.45 -2.45 31.17
CA GLY A 346 -13.41 -3.47 30.91
C GLY A 346 -13.49 -4.15 29.55
N LEU A 347 -14.12 -3.52 28.56
CA LEU A 347 -14.15 -4.01 27.18
C LEU A 347 -12.95 -3.48 26.39
N LEU A 348 -12.37 -4.33 25.57
CA LEU A 348 -11.40 -3.96 24.55
C LEU A 348 -12.16 -3.50 23.29
N VAL A 349 -12.00 -2.23 22.96
CA VAL A 349 -12.63 -1.60 21.81
C VAL A 349 -11.56 -1.19 20.82
N HIS A 350 -11.70 -1.60 19.56
CA HIS A 350 -10.80 -1.18 18.50
C HIS A 350 -11.37 0.04 17.77
N GLN A 351 -10.54 1.05 17.61
CA GLN A 351 -10.80 2.29 16.91
C GLN A 351 -9.86 2.42 15.70
N PRO A 352 -10.11 1.69 14.61
CA PRO A 352 -9.25 1.81 13.44
C PRO A 352 -9.41 3.19 12.80
N TYR A 353 -8.28 3.72 12.36
CA TYR A 353 -8.21 4.94 11.59
C TYR A 353 -8.16 4.61 10.11
N TYR A 354 -9.07 5.18 9.33
CA TYR A 354 -9.11 4.99 7.89
C TYR A 354 -9.17 6.32 7.15
N ARG A 355 -8.60 6.35 5.95
CA ARG A 355 -8.57 7.51 5.07
C ARG A 355 -9.44 7.28 3.84
N THR A 356 -10.29 8.24 3.54
CA THR A 356 -11.13 8.25 2.33
C THR A 356 -10.68 9.40 1.43
N TYR A 357 -10.50 9.12 0.14
CA TYR A 357 -10.21 10.16 -0.85
C TYR A 357 -11.50 10.85 -1.28
N ASP A 358 -11.56 12.16 -1.14
CA ASP A 358 -12.65 12.98 -1.66
C ASP A 358 -12.29 13.49 -3.06
N ALA A 359 -12.97 12.95 -4.08
CA ALA A 359 -12.74 13.32 -5.47
C ALA A 359 -13.07 14.79 -5.80
N LYS A 360 -13.94 15.46 -5.02
CA LYS A 360 -14.30 16.87 -5.23
C LYS A 360 -13.21 17.80 -4.73
N THR A 361 -12.74 17.56 -3.51
CA THR A 361 -11.70 18.40 -2.88
C THR A 361 -10.29 17.95 -3.25
N LYS A 362 -10.14 16.75 -3.83
CA LYS A 362 -8.86 16.08 -4.10
C LYS A 362 -8.01 15.89 -2.84
N GLN A 363 -8.66 15.75 -1.68
CA GLN A 363 -8.02 15.62 -0.37
C GLN A 363 -8.43 14.31 0.29
N TYR A 364 -7.57 13.81 1.18
CA TYR A 364 -7.94 12.70 2.05
C TYR A 364 -8.57 13.21 3.34
N LYS A 365 -9.69 12.60 3.71
CA LYS A 365 -10.34 12.77 5.02
C LYS A 365 -10.10 11.53 5.86
N GLY A 366 -9.64 11.73 7.09
CA GLY A 366 -9.51 10.68 8.09
C GLY A 366 -10.77 10.55 8.93
N SER A 367 -11.04 9.33 9.39
CA SER A 367 -12.16 9.03 10.28
C SER A 367 -11.86 7.79 11.11
N TYR A 368 -12.48 7.73 12.29
CA TYR A 368 -12.47 6.54 13.13
C TYR A 368 -13.76 5.76 12.92
N ALA A 369 -13.63 4.44 12.91
CA ALA A 369 -14.74 3.55 13.24
C ALA A 369 -14.52 3.02 14.66
N GLU A 370 -15.54 2.40 15.26
CA GLU A 370 -15.41 1.79 16.58
C GLU A 370 -16.15 0.46 16.62
N TYR A 371 -15.53 -0.56 17.19
CA TYR A 371 -16.20 -1.82 17.52
C TYR A 371 -15.54 -2.52 18.69
N THR A 372 -16.37 -3.17 19.50
CA THR A 372 -15.94 -4.02 20.60
C THR A 372 -15.38 -5.32 20.08
N VAL A 373 -14.16 -5.68 20.53
CA VAL A 373 -13.53 -6.97 20.24
C VAL A 373 -14.01 -8.02 21.24
N GLY A 374 -14.10 -7.65 22.52
CA GLY A 374 -14.45 -8.53 23.63
C GLY A 374 -14.00 -7.95 24.97
N PRO A 375 -13.92 -8.75 26.05
CA PRO A 375 -13.31 -8.30 27.31
C PRO A 375 -11.82 -8.01 27.11
N ALA A 376 -11.32 -6.98 27.78
CA ALA A 376 -9.89 -6.68 27.82
C ALA A 376 -9.14 -7.62 28.78
N SER A 377 -7.83 -7.77 28.59
CA SER A 377 -6.98 -8.45 29.56
C SER A 377 -7.03 -7.75 30.92
N PRO A 378 -7.05 -8.48 32.05
CA PRO A 378 -6.91 -7.89 33.38
C PRO A 378 -5.60 -7.10 33.57
N ALA A 379 -4.57 -7.38 32.78
CA ALA A 379 -3.31 -6.63 32.79
C ALA A 379 -3.44 -5.24 32.15
N MET A 380 -4.49 -4.98 31.37
CA MET A 380 -4.74 -3.68 30.77
C MET A 380 -5.51 -2.76 31.72
N LYS A 381 -5.15 -1.48 31.70
CA LYS A 381 -5.76 -0.45 32.54
C LYS A 381 -7.04 0.06 31.90
N LYS A 382 -8.13 0.08 32.67
CA LYS A 382 -9.40 0.69 32.26
C LYS A 382 -9.23 2.17 31.96
N GLY A 383 -9.92 2.65 30.92
CA GLY A 383 -9.84 4.03 30.44
C GLY A 383 -8.62 4.32 29.55
N GLN A 384 -7.65 3.41 29.46
CA GLN A 384 -6.41 3.65 28.71
C GLN A 384 -6.49 3.24 27.24
N THR A 385 -5.59 3.85 26.47
CA THR A 385 -5.42 3.62 25.03
C THR A 385 -4.15 2.82 24.76
N TYR A 386 -4.23 1.91 23.81
CA TYR A 386 -3.18 0.99 23.39
C TYR A 386 -3.03 1.04 21.87
N THR A 387 -1.85 0.68 21.38
CA THR A 387 -1.58 0.41 19.96
C THR A 387 -1.27 -1.06 19.79
N SER A 388 -1.72 -1.65 18.69
CA SER A 388 -1.42 -3.03 18.33
C SER A 388 -1.66 -3.19 16.83
N ASN A 389 -0.73 -3.87 16.15
CA ASN A 389 -0.81 -4.12 14.72
C ASN A 389 -1.33 -5.52 14.38
N ASP A 390 -1.39 -6.40 15.39
CA ASP A 390 -1.83 -7.79 15.29
C ASP A 390 -3.08 -8.13 16.11
N GLY A 391 -3.47 -7.22 17.01
CA GLY A 391 -4.55 -7.44 17.97
C GLY A 391 -4.19 -8.45 19.07
N VAL A 392 -2.89 -8.65 19.32
CA VAL A 392 -2.35 -9.55 20.36
C VAL A 392 -1.29 -8.90 21.23
N HIS A 393 -0.33 -8.20 20.62
CA HIS A 393 0.71 -7.47 21.33
C HIS A 393 0.28 -6.00 21.44
N PHE A 394 -0.16 -5.60 22.63
CA PHE A 394 -0.71 -4.28 22.91
C PHE A 394 0.28 -3.42 23.68
N LYS A 395 0.70 -2.31 23.07
CA LYS A 395 1.57 -1.33 23.70
C LYS A 395 0.76 -0.16 24.23
N GLU A 396 0.87 0.12 25.54
CA GLU A 396 0.22 1.28 26.15
C GLU A 396 0.68 2.57 25.45
N LEU A 397 -0.26 3.45 25.08
CA LEU A 397 0.07 4.70 24.42
C LEU A 397 0.93 5.56 25.36
N ASN A 398 2.11 5.97 24.92
CA ASN A 398 3.14 6.64 25.71
C ASN A 398 3.82 5.77 26.80
N GLY A 399 3.56 4.46 26.82
CA GLY A 399 4.21 3.50 27.70
C GLY A 399 5.31 2.68 27.01
N SER A 400 6.15 2.02 27.81
CA SER A 400 7.14 1.04 27.35
C SER A 400 6.64 -0.41 27.44
N THR A 401 5.59 -0.66 28.20
CA THR A 401 5.05 -2.01 28.44
C THR A 401 4.25 -2.51 27.25
N THR A 402 4.55 -3.74 26.82
CA THR A 402 3.76 -4.49 25.85
C THR A 402 3.06 -5.64 26.57
N ILE A 403 1.73 -5.74 26.41
CA ILE A 403 0.89 -6.80 26.97
C ILE A 403 0.56 -7.77 25.85
N THR A 404 0.86 -9.05 26.04
CA THR A 404 0.43 -10.12 25.13
C THR A 404 -0.91 -10.66 25.60
N PHE A 405 -1.93 -10.58 24.77
CA PHE A 405 -3.28 -11.04 25.10
C PHE A 405 -3.99 -11.53 23.84
N TYR A 406 -4.59 -12.71 23.87
CA TYR A 406 -5.34 -13.25 22.74
C TYR A 406 -6.85 -13.12 23.00
N PRO A 407 -7.57 -12.19 22.34
CA PRO A 407 -9.03 -12.13 22.45
C PRO A 407 -9.68 -13.48 22.14
N TYR A 408 -10.38 -14.05 23.12
CA TYR A 408 -10.80 -15.45 23.11
C TYR A 408 -11.47 -15.88 21.81
N PHE A 409 -12.58 -15.24 21.43
CA PHE A 409 -13.34 -15.62 20.23
C PHE A 409 -12.64 -15.27 18.90
N GLN A 410 -11.63 -14.41 18.93
CA GLN A 410 -10.85 -14.12 17.73
C GLN A 410 -9.92 -15.29 17.37
N PHE A 411 -9.42 -16.00 18.39
CA PHE A 411 -8.47 -17.10 18.22
C PHE A 411 -9.02 -18.47 18.64
N GLN A 412 -10.27 -18.56 19.09
CA GLN A 412 -10.95 -19.83 19.32
C GLN A 412 -11.14 -20.59 17.99
N SER A 413 -10.70 -21.85 17.93
CA SER A 413 -11.03 -22.71 16.78
C SER A 413 -12.55 -22.89 16.69
N VAL A 414 -13.09 -22.74 15.47
CA VAL A 414 -14.52 -22.93 15.16
C VAL A 414 -14.95 -24.40 15.31
N ARG A 415 -14.03 -25.30 15.66
CA ARG A 415 -14.33 -26.69 16.02
C ARG A 415 -14.83 -26.85 17.45
N GLN A 416 -14.60 -25.87 18.32
CA GLN A 416 -15.22 -25.86 19.64
C GLN A 416 -16.72 -25.60 19.48
N PRO A 417 -17.62 -26.54 19.81
CA PRO A 417 -19.05 -26.31 19.70
C PRO A 417 -19.50 -25.25 20.71
N SER A 418 -20.54 -24.51 20.37
CA SER A 418 -21.21 -23.61 21.31
C SER A 418 -21.98 -24.41 22.36
N THR A 419 -22.07 -23.93 23.59
CA THR A 419 -22.93 -24.54 24.62
C THR A 419 -24.39 -24.11 24.49
N TYR A 420 -24.67 -23.06 23.72
CA TYR A 420 -26.00 -22.52 23.54
C TYR A 420 -26.89 -23.40 22.67
N THR A 421 -28.17 -23.44 23.05
CA THR A 421 -29.24 -24.08 22.28
C THR A 421 -29.68 -23.20 21.11
N GLY A 422 -30.36 -23.81 20.14
CA GLY A 422 -30.95 -23.08 19.01
C GLY A 422 -31.91 -21.97 19.45
N GLN A 423 -32.75 -22.27 20.43
CA GLN A 423 -33.74 -21.33 20.98
C GLN A 423 -33.08 -20.14 21.68
N GLU A 424 -31.97 -20.36 22.38
CA GLU A 424 -31.20 -19.26 22.98
C GLU A 424 -30.60 -18.33 21.92
N LEU A 425 -30.06 -18.90 20.83
CA LEU A 425 -29.56 -18.11 19.70
C LEU A 425 -30.70 -17.34 19.01
N ASP A 426 -31.88 -17.95 18.83
CA ASP A 426 -33.08 -17.28 18.29
C ASP A 426 -33.58 -16.15 19.21
N ARG A 427 -33.44 -16.30 20.53
CA ARG A 427 -33.71 -15.24 21.52
C ARG A 427 -32.76 -14.06 21.34
N PHE A 428 -31.47 -14.30 21.14
CA PHE A 428 -30.51 -13.24 20.83
C PHE A 428 -30.86 -12.53 19.52
N ILE A 429 -31.15 -13.27 18.45
CA ILE A 429 -31.53 -12.71 17.15
C ILE A 429 -32.72 -11.77 17.32
N SER A 430 -33.78 -12.25 18.00
CA SER A 430 -34.99 -11.46 18.24
C SER A 430 -34.69 -10.17 18.99
N ASN A 431 -33.87 -10.22 20.05
CA ASN A 431 -33.46 -9.04 20.82
C ASN A 431 -32.64 -8.06 19.97
N ALA A 432 -31.65 -8.56 19.23
CA ALA A 432 -30.79 -7.74 18.38
C ALA A 432 -31.59 -7.01 17.28
N LEU A 433 -32.55 -7.70 16.65
CA LEU A 433 -33.40 -7.09 15.62
C LEU A 433 -34.35 -6.03 16.20
N GLN A 434 -34.91 -6.26 17.39
CA GLN A 434 -35.69 -5.24 18.09
C GLN A 434 -34.84 -4.01 18.41
N ALA A 435 -33.61 -4.20 18.90
CA ALA A 435 -32.69 -3.09 19.17
C ALA A 435 -32.36 -2.31 17.89
N ARG A 436 -32.11 -2.99 16.76
CA ARG A 436 -31.86 -2.35 15.46
C ARG A 436 -33.07 -1.58 14.96
N GLN A 437 -34.27 -2.15 15.03
CA GLN A 437 -35.50 -1.48 14.62
C GLN A 437 -35.79 -0.23 15.46
N LYS A 438 -35.51 -0.27 16.77
CA LYS A 438 -35.67 0.88 17.69
C LYS A 438 -34.76 2.06 17.35
N THR A 439 -33.68 1.87 16.60
CA THR A 439 -32.81 2.98 16.17
C THR A 439 -33.51 3.97 15.24
N GLY A 440 -34.62 3.59 14.60
CA GLY A 440 -35.32 4.43 13.62
C GLY A 440 -34.58 4.59 12.29
N ILE A 441 -33.40 4.01 12.12
CA ILE A 441 -32.62 4.09 10.88
C ILE A 441 -33.38 3.34 9.78
N ALA A 442 -33.62 4.00 8.64
CA ALA A 442 -34.45 3.49 7.56
C ALA A 442 -34.10 2.06 7.10
N ARG A 443 -32.81 1.69 7.10
CA ARG A 443 -32.35 0.34 6.71
C ARG A 443 -32.86 -0.79 7.62
N TYR A 444 -33.20 -0.47 8.87
CA TYR A 444 -33.70 -1.44 9.87
C TYR A 444 -35.22 -1.34 10.05
N LYS A 445 -35.92 -0.63 9.15
CA LYS A 445 -37.38 -0.60 9.15
C LYS A 445 -37.92 -2.03 9.00
N ASN A 446 -38.76 -2.44 9.95
CA ASN A 446 -39.36 -3.77 10.02
C ASN A 446 -38.32 -4.91 10.12
N ALA A 447 -37.14 -4.65 10.70
CA ALA A 447 -36.11 -5.68 10.91
C ALA A 447 -36.64 -6.90 11.66
N THR A 448 -37.58 -6.73 12.60
CA THR A 448 -38.16 -7.85 13.37
C THR A 448 -39.07 -8.77 12.55
N SER A 449 -39.47 -8.38 11.33
CA SER A 449 -40.27 -9.22 10.43
C SER A 449 -39.61 -9.49 9.07
N LYS A 450 -38.64 -8.66 8.66
CA LYS A 450 -37.97 -8.79 7.35
C LYS A 450 -36.59 -9.45 7.41
N SER A 451 -35.93 -9.48 8.57
CA SER A 451 -34.58 -10.01 8.65
C SER A 451 -34.52 -11.46 8.20
N LYS A 452 -33.50 -11.78 7.39
CA LYS A 452 -33.19 -13.15 6.96
C LYS A 452 -32.56 -14.02 8.06
N LEU A 453 -32.34 -13.48 9.26
CA LEU A 453 -31.82 -14.22 10.40
C LEU A 453 -32.91 -14.81 11.30
N ILE A 454 -34.17 -14.43 11.12
CA ILE A 454 -35.28 -14.91 11.98
C ILE A 454 -35.37 -16.44 11.90
N GLY A 455 -35.32 -17.11 13.06
CA GLY A 455 -35.39 -18.58 13.18
C GLY A 455 -34.09 -19.32 12.82
N LEU A 456 -33.00 -18.59 12.55
CA LEU A 456 -31.74 -19.19 12.10
C LEU A 456 -30.99 -19.91 13.22
N GLY A 457 -31.21 -19.54 14.49
CA GLY A 457 -30.50 -20.09 15.65
C GLY A 457 -30.64 -21.60 15.77
N THR A 458 -31.87 -22.10 15.67
CA THR A 458 -32.16 -23.54 15.66
C THR A 458 -31.48 -24.27 14.50
N TYR A 459 -31.48 -23.68 13.31
CA TYR A 459 -30.87 -24.28 12.14
C TYR A 459 -29.34 -24.32 12.22
N VAL A 460 -28.67 -23.23 12.64
CA VAL A 460 -27.20 -23.24 12.77
C VAL A 460 -26.73 -24.21 13.84
N LYS A 461 -27.51 -24.43 14.89
CA LYS A 461 -27.21 -25.46 15.90
C LYS A 461 -27.32 -26.87 15.34
N GLN A 462 -28.28 -27.12 14.46
CA GLN A 462 -28.36 -28.39 13.73
C GLN A 462 -27.14 -28.57 12.81
N MET A 463 -26.73 -27.51 12.12
CA MET A 463 -25.57 -27.57 11.23
C MET A 463 -24.25 -27.73 11.99
N GLU A 464 -24.10 -27.15 13.18
CA GLU A 464 -22.94 -27.39 14.05
C GLU A 464 -22.80 -28.88 14.36
N LYS A 465 -23.88 -29.56 14.77
CA LYS A 465 -23.86 -31.01 15.05
C LYS A 465 -23.49 -31.84 13.82
N LYS A 466 -23.95 -31.42 12.64
CA LYS A 466 -23.74 -32.16 11.37
C LYS A 466 -22.35 -31.93 10.77
N HIS A 467 -21.82 -30.73 10.91
CA HIS A 467 -20.65 -30.26 10.16
C HIS A 467 -19.47 -29.82 11.03
N ASN A 468 -19.61 -29.89 12.36
CA ASN A 468 -18.58 -29.54 13.34
C ASN A 468 -18.03 -28.12 13.14
N VAL A 469 -18.93 -27.15 12.94
CA VAL A 469 -18.61 -25.72 12.85
C VAL A 469 -19.48 -24.98 13.87
N ASN A 470 -18.83 -24.24 14.77
CA ASN A 470 -19.44 -23.53 15.88
C ASN A 470 -20.65 -22.69 15.44
N ALA A 471 -21.81 -22.92 16.05
CA ALA A 471 -23.08 -22.27 15.74
C ALA A 471 -23.04 -20.76 15.98
N MET A 472 -22.35 -20.32 17.04
CA MET A 472 -22.19 -18.90 17.37
C MET A 472 -21.29 -18.21 16.35
N PHE A 473 -20.23 -18.85 15.86
CA PHE A 473 -19.39 -18.34 14.76
C PHE A 473 -20.20 -18.19 13.46
N ILE A 474 -21.01 -19.20 13.10
CA ILE A 474 -21.87 -19.13 11.91
C ILE A 474 -22.83 -17.96 12.03
N LEU A 475 -23.50 -17.81 13.18
CA LEU A 475 -24.44 -16.72 13.42
C LEU A 475 -23.74 -15.35 13.44
N ALA A 476 -22.59 -15.23 14.11
CA ALA A 476 -21.80 -14.01 14.16
C ALA A 476 -21.38 -13.54 12.76
N THR A 477 -20.93 -14.49 11.92
CA THR A 477 -20.58 -14.21 10.53
C THR A 477 -21.82 -13.79 9.73
N ALA A 478 -22.94 -14.50 9.86
CA ALA A 478 -24.19 -14.12 9.19
C ALA A 478 -24.63 -12.71 9.58
N ILE A 479 -24.57 -12.35 10.87
CA ILE A 479 -24.89 -10.99 11.32
C ILE A 479 -23.99 -9.95 10.66
N HIS A 480 -22.69 -10.22 10.62
CA HIS A 480 -21.69 -9.31 10.09
C HIS A 480 -21.87 -9.07 8.58
N GLU A 481 -21.92 -10.14 7.80
CA GLU A 481 -21.93 -10.10 6.33
C GLU A 481 -23.27 -9.62 5.74
N SER A 482 -24.36 -9.75 6.51
CA SER A 482 -25.71 -9.43 6.04
C SER A 482 -26.34 -8.21 6.68
N ASP A 483 -25.59 -7.46 7.50
CA ASP A 483 -26.12 -6.35 8.30
C ASP A 483 -27.37 -6.79 9.08
N TYR A 484 -27.23 -7.82 9.92
CA TYR A 484 -28.35 -8.45 10.65
C TYR A 484 -29.46 -9.02 9.75
N GLY A 485 -29.11 -9.52 8.56
CA GLY A 485 -30.04 -10.07 7.58
C GLY A 485 -30.81 -9.03 6.79
N MET A 486 -30.42 -7.75 6.86
CA MET A 486 -31.14 -6.62 6.26
C MET A 486 -30.46 -6.06 5.01
N SER A 487 -29.24 -6.49 4.67
CA SER A 487 -28.54 -6.04 3.47
C SER A 487 -29.31 -6.37 2.19
N GLY A 488 -29.08 -5.60 1.12
CA GLY A 488 -29.72 -5.84 -0.18
C GLY A 488 -29.50 -7.26 -0.71
N ASN A 489 -28.28 -7.79 -0.58
CA ASN A 489 -27.95 -9.16 -0.95
C ASN A 489 -28.69 -10.19 -0.10
N ALA A 490 -28.81 -9.98 1.21
CA ALA A 490 -29.60 -10.86 2.05
C ALA A 490 -31.08 -10.85 1.65
N GLN A 491 -31.66 -9.67 1.47
CA GLN A 491 -33.08 -9.51 1.16
C GLN A 491 -33.45 -10.09 -0.22
N GLN A 492 -32.65 -9.81 -1.25
CA GLN A 492 -32.95 -10.17 -2.64
C GLN A 492 -32.44 -11.55 -3.03
N LYS A 493 -31.30 -11.98 -2.46
CA LYS A 493 -30.61 -13.20 -2.88
C LYS A 493 -30.59 -14.29 -1.83
N ASN A 494 -31.11 -14.03 -0.63
CA ASN A 494 -30.96 -14.87 0.56
C ASN A 494 -29.49 -15.23 0.85
N ASN A 495 -28.54 -14.40 0.42
CA ASN A 495 -27.11 -14.61 0.61
C ASN A 495 -26.65 -13.81 1.82
N ILE A 496 -26.62 -14.47 2.99
CA ILE A 496 -26.31 -13.81 4.27
C ILE A 496 -24.82 -13.85 4.64
N PHE A 497 -23.96 -14.35 3.75
CA PHE A 497 -22.51 -14.49 3.96
C PHE A 497 -21.67 -13.78 2.90
N GLY A 498 -22.29 -13.02 2.00
CA GLY A 498 -21.57 -12.32 0.92
C GLY A 498 -20.92 -13.26 -0.10
N ILE A 499 -21.39 -14.50 -0.24
CA ILE A 499 -20.75 -15.50 -1.11
C ILE A 499 -20.73 -15.02 -2.57
N ARG A 500 -19.51 -14.92 -3.14
CA ARG A 500 -19.24 -14.41 -4.50
C ARG A 500 -19.72 -12.97 -4.75
N VAL A 501 -19.88 -12.19 -3.69
CA VAL A 501 -20.07 -10.74 -3.78
C VAL A 501 -18.69 -10.10 -3.80
N PHE A 502 -18.31 -9.51 -4.92
CA PHE A 502 -17.04 -8.80 -5.07
C PHE A 502 -17.32 -7.31 -5.12
N ASP A 503 -16.44 -6.47 -4.53
CA ASP A 503 -16.58 -5.02 -4.56
C ASP A 503 -16.68 -4.46 -5.99
N SER A 504 -16.02 -5.11 -6.95
CA SER A 504 -16.03 -4.76 -8.37
C SER A 504 -17.25 -5.25 -9.15
N SER A 505 -18.02 -6.19 -8.60
CA SER A 505 -19.19 -6.79 -9.26
C SER A 505 -20.19 -7.38 -8.25
N PRO A 506 -20.80 -6.55 -7.38
CA PRO A 506 -21.67 -7.02 -6.31
C PRO A 506 -22.94 -7.71 -6.82
N GLU A 507 -23.37 -7.38 -8.04
CA GLU A 507 -24.50 -7.99 -8.74
C GLU A 507 -24.30 -9.49 -9.02
N LYS A 508 -23.05 -9.97 -9.06
CA LYS A 508 -22.72 -11.40 -9.30
C LYS A 508 -22.81 -12.28 -8.07
N GLY A 509 -23.13 -11.72 -6.90
CA GLY A 509 -23.36 -12.49 -5.67
C GLY A 509 -24.34 -13.63 -5.88
N GLU A 510 -24.02 -14.81 -5.32
CA GLU A 510 -24.79 -16.04 -5.50
C GLU A 510 -26.22 -15.89 -4.94
N VAL A 511 -27.20 -16.51 -5.60
CA VAL A 511 -28.63 -16.47 -5.24
C VAL A 511 -29.04 -17.82 -4.67
N TYR A 512 -29.75 -17.79 -3.54
CA TYR A 512 -30.23 -18.96 -2.83
C TYR A 512 -31.74 -18.95 -2.70
N GLY A 513 -32.36 -20.13 -2.72
CA GLY A 513 -33.81 -20.27 -2.54
C GLY A 513 -34.30 -19.78 -1.17
N ASN A 514 -33.46 -19.91 -0.14
CA ASN A 514 -33.72 -19.38 1.21
C ASN A 514 -32.37 -19.15 1.95
N PRO A 515 -32.38 -18.47 3.12
CA PRO A 515 -31.15 -18.14 3.84
C PRO A 515 -30.39 -19.38 4.32
N THR A 516 -31.07 -20.47 4.67
CA THR A 516 -30.44 -21.70 5.18
C THR A 516 -29.58 -22.39 4.12
N ARG A 517 -29.94 -22.28 2.84
CA ARG A 517 -29.08 -22.75 1.73
C ARG A 517 -27.76 -21.97 1.63
N SER A 518 -27.74 -20.69 2.00
CA SER A 518 -26.49 -19.94 2.06
C SER A 518 -25.62 -20.35 3.27
N VAL A 519 -26.23 -20.80 4.38
CA VAL A 519 -25.52 -21.43 5.51
C VAL A 519 -24.88 -22.75 5.09
N ASP A 520 -25.64 -23.62 4.42
CA ASP A 520 -25.12 -24.89 3.87
C ASP A 520 -23.89 -24.62 3.01
N ALA A 521 -23.97 -23.66 2.08
CA ALA A 521 -22.89 -23.30 1.18
C ALA A 521 -21.67 -22.74 1.93
N PHE A 522 -21.87 -21.79 2.84
CA PHE A 522 -20.80 -21.23 3.67
C PHE A 522 -20.02 -22.31 4.42
N ILE A 523 -20.74 -23.21 5.08
CA ILE A 523 -20.12 -24.28 5.88
C ILE A 523 -19.39 -25.28 4.98
N THR A 524 -20.07 -25.81 3.96
CA THR A 524 -19.56 -26.96 3.20
C THR A 524 -18.54 -26.59 2.13
N ARG A 525 -18.79 -25.51 1.38
CA ARG A 525 -17.94 -25.10 0.24
C ARG A 525 -16.78 -24.19 0.66
N TYR A 526 -16.89 -23.50 1.79
CA TYR A 526 -15.87 -22.55 2.24
C TYR A 526 -15.20 -23.03 3.52
N ILE A 527 -15.91 -23.03 4.66
CA ILE A 527 -15.29 -23.29 5.96
C ILE A 527 -14.67 -24.68 6.03
N ASN A 528 -15.46 -25.74 5.83
CA ASN A 528 -14.96 -27.11 5.95
C ASN A 528 -14.07 -27.57 4.80
N LEU A 529 -14.30 -27.08 3.58
CA LEU A 529 -13.49 -27.49 2.44
C LEU A 529 -12.12 -26.79 2.43
N ASN A 530 -12.11 -25.47 2.67
CA ASN A 530 -10.96 -24.65 2.31
C ASN A 530 -10.28 -23.93 3.47
N TYR A 531 -11.02 -23.51 4.50
CA TYR A 531 -10.50 -22.60 5.53
C TYR A 531 -10.16 -23.28 6.86
N ALA A 532 -11.12 -24.00 7.45
CA ALA A 532 -10.93 -24.68 8.73
C ALA A 532 -10.19 -26.01 8.58
N ASN A 533 -10.30 -26.68 7.43
CA ASN A 533 -9.55 -27.91 7.18
C ASN A 533 -8.07 -27.60 6.97
N PRO A 534 -7.14 -28.15 7.77
CA PRO A 534 -5.70 -27.89 7.65
C PRO A 534 -5.10 -28.28 6.29
N LEU A 535 -5.77 -29.15 5.55
CA LEU A 535 -5.40 -29.58 4.19
C LEU A 535 -6.08 -28.77 3.08
N GLY A 536 -6.98 -27.85 3.43
CA GLY A 536 -7.72 -27.01 2.49
C GLY A 536 -6.85 -25.96 1.82
N ALA A 537 -7.26 -25.45 0.66
CA ALA A 537 -6.48 -24.49 -0.12
C ALA A 537 -6.17 -23.18 0.63
N TYR A 538 -7.11 -22.70 1.45
CA TYR A 538 -7.02 -21.42 2.19
C TYR A 538 -6.73 -21.59 3.70
N ALA A 539 -6.41 -22.81 4.13
CA ALA A 539 -6.15 -23.14 5.53
C ALA A 539 -5.02 -22.30 6.13
N ASN A 540 -5.33 -21.53 7.17
CA ASN A 540 -4.37 -20.74 7.94
C ASN A 540 -4.65 -20.86 9.45
N GLY A 541 -5.26 -21.96 9.89
CA GLY A 541 -5.80 -22.15 11.24
C GLY A 541 -7.33 -21.96 11.26
N ALA A 542 -8.02 -22.76 12.07
CA ALA A 542 -9.48 -22.80 12.07
C ALA A 542 -10.16 -21.74 12.95
N ALA A 543 -9.68 -20.50 12.96
CA ALA A 543 -10.24 -19.41 13.77
C ALA A 543 -10.50 -18.15 12.93
N PRO A 544 -11.34 -17.20 13.39
CA PRO A 544 -11.53 -15.92 12.69
C PRO A 544 -10.20 -15.19 12.40
N GLY A 545 -9.35 -15.09 13.43
CA GLY A 545 -7.96 -14.66 13.34
C GLY A 545 -7.76 -13.19 12.94
N ASN A 546 -6.69 -12.94 12.20
CA ASN A 546 -6.22 -11.63 11.74
C ASN A 546 -5.49 -11.77 10.38
N LYS A 547 -4.72 -10.77 9.97
CA LYS A 547 -3.89 -10.81 8.75
C LYS A 547 -2.55 -11.52 8.93
N ALA A 548 -2.44 -12.39 9.93
CA ALA A 548 -1.33 -13.28 10.19
C ALA A 548 -1.77 -14.76 10.23
N VAL A 549 -2.92 -15.01 10.84
CA VAL A 549 -3.45 -16.34 11.06
C VAL A 549 -4.98 -16.36 10.96
N GLY A 550 -5.55 -17.54 10.72
CA GLY A 550 -6.98 -17.75 10.67
C GLY A 550 -7.59 -17.38 9.33
N PHE A 551 -8.92 -17.31 9.30
CA PHE A 551 -9.68 -17.12 8.07
C PHE A 551 -9.41 -15.75 7.44
N ASN A 552 -9.19 -14.71 8.26
CA ASN A 552 -9.01 -13.36 7.74
C ASN A 552 -7.77 -13.18 6.83
N MET A 553 -6.82 -14.12 6.86
CA MET A 553 -5.72 -14.18 5.89
C MET A 553 -6.20 -14.19 4.45
N LYS A 554 -7.31 -14.86 4.15
CA LYS A 554 -7.81 -15.06 2.78
C LYS A 554 -9.32 -14.86 2.62
N TYR A 555 -10.05 -14.56 3.69
CA TYR A 555 -11.52 -14.47 3.64
C TYR A 555 -12.01 -13.07 3.28
N ALA A 556 -11.50 -12.03 3.95
CA ALA A 556 -11.99 -10.65 3.79
C ALA A 556 -10.84 -9.69 3.44
N SER A 557 -11.14 -8.61 2.72
CA SER A 557 -10.20 -7.49 2.50
C SER A 557 -10.08 -6.61 3.75
N ASP A 558 -11.10 -6.57 4.60
CA ASP A 558 -11.07 -5.89 5.89
C ASP A 558 -10.04 -6.56 6.83
N PRO A 559 -8.96 -5.85 7.21
CA PRO A 559 -7.89 -6.44 8.03
C PRO A 559 -8.37 -6.81 9.44
N PHE A 560 -9.55 -6.35 9.85
CA PHE A 560 -10.11 -6.57 11.17
C PHE A 560 -11.41 -7.37 11.17
N TRP A 561 -11.77 -8.02 10.04
CA TRP A 561 -12.92 -8.91 9.97
C TRP A 561 -12.95 -9.92 11.14
N GLY A 562 -11.82 -10.58 11.42
CA GLY A 562 -11.76 -11.59 12.48
C GLY A 562 -12.08 -11.06 13.89
N SER A 563 -11.59 -9.87 14.24
CA SER A 563 -11.91 -9.23 15.53
C SER A 563 -13.34 -8.68 15.57
N LYS A 564 -13.91 -8.26 14.44
CA LYS A 564 -15.33 -7.90 14.35
C LYS A 564 -16.23 -9.11 14.53
N ILE A 565 -15.90 -10.27 13.94
CA ILE A 565 -16.61 -11.54 14.18
C ILE A 565 -16.53 -11.93 15.65
N ALA A 566 -15.34 -11.86 16.25
CA ALA A 566 -15.15 -12.11 17.68
C ALA A 566 -16.04 -11.19 18.54
N GLY A 567 -16.15 -9.91 18.17
CA GLY A 567 -17.05 -8.96 18.82
C GLY A 567 -18.54 -9.30 18.69
N HIS A 568 -18.96 -9.92 17.58
CA HIS A 568 -20.31 -10.47 17.45
C HIS A 568 -20.52 -11.69 18.35
N MET A 569 -19.56 -12.61 18.40
CA MET A 569 -19.59 -13.79 19.27
C MET A 569 -19.65 -13.37 20.75
N TRP A 570 -18.82 -12.41 21.17
CA TRP A 570 -18.85 -11.85 22.53
C TRP A 570 -20.22 -11.28 22.89
N ARG A 571 -20.86 -10.51 22.01
CA ARG A 571 -22.20 -9.95 22.31
C ARG A 571 -23.29 -11.01 22.43
N ILE A 572 -23.18 -12.10 21.66
CA ILE A 572 -24.08 -13.24 21.78
C ILE A 572 -23.88 -13.90 23.15
N ASP A 573 -22.62 -14.22 23.48
CA ASP A 573 -22.25 -14.87 24.73
C ASP A 573 -22.64 -14.03 25.95
N GLN A 574 -22.30 -12.74 25.96
CA GLN A 574 -22.65 -11.79 27.02
C GLN A 574 -24.17 -11.71 27.24
N PHE A 575 -24.97 -11.68 26.18
CA PHE A 575 -26.43 -11.63 26.28
C PHE A 575 -27.02 -12.95 26.82
N LEU A 576 -26.41 -14.08 26.49
CA LEU A 576 -26.93 -15.40 26.83
C LEU A 576 -26.31 -16.01 28.11
N GLY A 577 -25.38 -15.31 28.75
CA GLY A 577 -24.89 -15.64 30.10
C GLY A 577 -23.43 -16.05 30.21
N ASN A 578 -22.56 -15.68 29.25
CA ASN A 578 -21.11 -15.91 29.27
C ASN A 578 -20.71 -17.39 29.45
N LYS A 579 -21.32 -18.30 28.69
CA LYS A 579 -21.06 -19.75 28.82
C LYS A 579 -19.96 -20.23 27.91
N ASP A 580 -19.73 -19.54 26.79
CA ASP A 580 -18.81 -19.99 25.75
C ASP A 580 -17.43 -19.33 25.84
N ALA A 581 -17.32 -18.10 26.38
CA ALA A 581 -16.02 -17.45 26.58
C ALA A 581 -15.19 -18.22 27.60
N ASN A 582 -13.91 -18.45 27.29
CA ASN A 582 -12.97 -19.19 28.13
C ASN A 582 -13.43 -20.61 28.52
N GLN A 583 -14.37 -21.21 27.79
CA GLN A 583 -14.87 -22.57 28.06
C GLN A 583 -13.78 -23.66 27.93
N ALA A 584 -12.69 -23.36 27.24
CA ALA A 584 -11.53 -24.23 27.06
C ALA A 584 -10.26 -23.38 26.87
N GLN A 585 -9.11 -23.93 27.27
CA GLN A 585 -7.81 -23.26 27.17
C GLN A 585 -7.39 -23.13 25.71
N LEU A 586 -7.02 -21.92 25.29
CA LEU A 586 -6.40 -21.71 23.98
C LEU A 586 -4.91 -22.07 24.03
N ALA A 587 -4.41 -22.54 22.90
CA ALA A 587 -2.98 -22.70 22.65
C ALA A 587 -2.68 -22.27 21.21
N VAL A 588 -1.43 -21.98 20.90
CA VAL A 588 -0.94 -21.73 19.54
C VAL A 588 0.22 -22.66 19.24
N ILE A 589 0.31 -23.16 18.00
CA ILE A 589 1.41 -24.02 17.58
C ILE A 589 2.73 -23.23 17.52
N SER A 590 3.76 -23.75 18.16
CA SER A 590 5.11 -23.19 18.10
C SER A 590 5.87 -23.82 16.94
N TYR A 591 6.01 -23.11 15.81
CA TYR A 591 6.78 -23.60 14.66
C TYR A 591 8.29 -23.36 14.84
N THR A 592 9.10 -24.38 14.53
CA THR A 592 10.56 -24.24 14.37
C THR A 592 10.91 -24.34 12.89
N GLY A 593 11.12 -23.18 12.26
CA GLY A 593 11.37 -23.08 10.82
C GLY A 593 10.17 -23.57 9.99
N ASN A 594 10.44 -24.45 9.02
CA ASN A 594 9.41 -24.97 8.10
C ASN A 594 8.87 -26.35 8.50
N THR A 595 9.16 -26.79 9.72
CA THR A 595 8.83 -28.15 10.18
C THR A 595 7.33 -28.27 10.42
N ALA A 596 6.71 -29.31 9.86
CA ALA A 596 5.31 -29.59 10.11
C ALA A 596 5.11 -30.13 11.54
N VAL A 597 3.99 -29.76 12.16
CA VAL A 597 3.63 -30.18 13.53
C VAL A 597 2.52 -31.21 13.47
N ASN A 598 2.76 -32.38 14.05
CA ASN A 598 1.86 -33.53 13.94
C ASN A 598 0.78 -33.51 15.03
N ILE A 599 -0.45 -33.81 14.63
CA ILE A 599 -1.52 -34.28 15.52
C ILE A 599 -1.57 -35.79 15.47
N ARG A 600 -1.68 -36.44 16.62
CA ARG A 600 -1.57 -37.89 16.76
C ARG A 600 -2.83 -38.54 17.36
N THR A 601 -3.01 -39.83 17.12
CA THR A 601 -4.10 -40.64 17.70
C THR A 601 -3.91 -40.92 19.19
N SER A 602 -2.67 -40.97 19.66
CA SER A 602 -2.27 -41.26 21.04
C SER A 602 -1.10 -40.38 21.48
N PRO A 603 -0.89 -40.19 22.80
CA PRO A 603 0.24 -39.43 23.36
C PRO A 603 1.56 -40.23 23.31
N GLU A 604 1.92 -40.74 22.12
CA GLU A 604 3.11 -41.56 21.88
C GLU A 604 3.93 -40.97 20.72
N ALA A 605 5.24 -40.73 20.92
CA ALA A 605 6.05 -40.01 19.93
C ALA A 605 6.55 -40.86 18.74
N VAL A 606 6.74 -42.17 18.93
CA VAL A 606 7.65 -42.99 18.11
C VAL A 606 6.97 -43.68 16.92
N ASN A 607 5.66 -43.86 16.95
CA ASN A 607 4.95 -44.64 15.93
C ASN A 607 4.48 -43.75 14.76
N ARG A 608 5.09 -43.84 13.57
CA ARG A 608 4.63 -43.08 12.39
C ARG A 608 3.17 -43.38 12.00
N ASN A 609 2.66 -44.56 12.35
CA ASN A 609 1.28 -44.96 12.07
C ASN A 609 0.25 -44.24 12.97
N ASN A 610 0.71 -43.44 13.95
CA ASN A 610 -0.18 -42.71 14.86
C ASN A 610 -0.40 -41.24 14.46
N ILE A 611 0.12 -40.78 13.32
CA ILE A 611 -0.09 -39.41 12.85
C ILE A 611 -1.46 -39.32 12.16
N LEU A 612 -2.34 -38.47 12.67
CA LEU A 612 -3.65 -38.18 12.07
C LEU A 612 -3.52 -37.20 10.91
N PHE A 613 -2.81 -36.09 11.14
CA PHE A 613 -2.43 -35.12 10.11
C PHE A 613 -1.31 -34.22 10.65
N SER A 614 -0.75 -33.38 9.78
CA SER A 614 0.26 -32.40 10.17
C SER A 614 -0.17 -30.99 9.77
N TYR A 615 -0.03 -30.05 10.68
CA TYR A 615 -0.07 -28.64 10.35
C TYR A 615 1.23 -28.23 9.68
N LYS A 616 1.12 -27.62 8.49
CA LYS A 616 2.28 -27.09 7.75
C LYS A 616 2.23 -25.57 7.82
N PRO A 617 3.36 -24.88 8.09
CA PRO A 617 3.41 -23.43 7.97
C PRO A 617 3.26 -23.06 6.49
N LYS A 618 2.08 -22.56 6.08
CA LYS A 618 1.83 -22.15 4.69
C LYS A 618 2.61 -20.91 4.26
N HIS A 619 2.98 -20.09 5.23
CA HIS A 619 3.72 -18.87 5.05
C HIS A 619 5.01 -18.99 5.89
N PRO A 620 6.05 -19.65 5.37
CA PRO A 620 7.28 -19.90 6.12
C PRO A 620 8.08 -18.61 6.37
N GLY A 621 8.99 -18.63 7.35
CA GLY A 621 9.73 -17.46 7.82
C GLY A 621 9.04 -16.77 8.99
N ASN A 622 9.10 -15.45 9.07
CA ASN A 622 8.50 -14.70 10.18
C ASN A 622 7.00 -15.00 10.32
N LEU A 623 6.29 -15.15 9.19
CA LEU A 623 4.85 -15.46 9.10
C LEU A 623 4.42 -16.78 9.80
N ALA A 624 5.35 -17.68 10.11
CA ALA A 624 5.03 -18.92 10.85
C ALA A 624 5.00 -18.71 12.37
N ALA A 625 5.61 -17.64 12.89
CA ALA A 625 5.86 -17.47 14.33
C ALA A 625 4.60 -17.29 15.22
N PHE A 626 3.46 -16.89 14.66
CA PHE A 626 2.21 -16.65 15.39
C PHE A 626 1.51 -17.96 15.73
N GLY A 627 1.74 -19.02 14.93
CA GLY A 627 1.20 -20.34 15.19
C GLY A 627 -0.29 -20.49 14.88
N TYR A 628 -0.73 -21.70 14.55
CA TYR A 628 -2.16 -21.96 14.40
C TYR A 628 -2.83 -22.15 15.76
N PRO A 629 -3.98 -21.50 16.01
CA PRO A 629 -4.69 -21.66 17.27
C PRO A 629 -5.27 -23.07 17.44
N LEU A 630 -5.26 -23.56 18.66
CA LEU A 630 -5.75 -24.86 19.10
C LEU A 630 -6.60 -24.70 20.35
N ILE A 631 -7.47 -25.69 20.57
CA ILE A 631 -8.27 -25.81 21.78
C ILE A 631 -7.80 -27.02 22.56
N VAL A 632 -7.25 -26.79 23.75
CA VAL A 632 -6.84 -27.86 24.67
C VAL A 632 -8.03 -28.26 25.52
N THR A 633 -8.35 -29.54 25.51
CA THR A 633 -9.50 -30.13 26.24
C THR A 633 -9.06 -31.01 27.40
N ASP A 634 -7.86 -31.57 27.35
CA ASP A 634 -7.31 -32.43 28.40
C ASP A 634 -5.78 -32.50 28.31
N ARG A 635 -5.12 -33.08 29.31
CA ARG A 635 -3.68 -33.34 29.30
C ARG A 635 -3.31 -34.66 29.96
N THR A 636 -2.24 -35.29 29.48
CA THR A 636 -1.65 -36.46 30.12
C THR A 636 -0.13 -36.42 30.02
N THR A 637 0.57 -37.25 30.77
CA THR A 637 2.03 -37.43 30.62
C THR A 637 2.29 -38.65 29.75
N GLY A 638 3.04 -38.46 28.66
CA GLY A 638 3.41 -39.54 27.75
C GLY A 638 4.56 -40.38 28.31
N ALA A 639 4.76 -41.57 27.73
CA ALA A 639 5.90 -42.44 28.06
C ALA A 639 7.26 -41.81 27.71
N ASP A 640 7.26 -40.77 26.87
CA ASP A 640 8.43 -39.96 26.52
C ASP A 640 8.75 -38.85 27.54
N GLY A 641 7.99 -38.77 28.65
CA GLY A 641 8.20 -37.80 29.73
C GLY A 641 7.65 -36.41 29.45
N PHE A 642 7.10 -36.15 28.27
CA PHE A 642 6.47 -34.87 27.95
C PHE A 642 5.01 -34.85 28.39
N VAL A 643 4.49 -33.64 28.63
CA VAL A 643 3.05 -33.42 28.68
C VAL A 643 2.49 -33.48 27.26
N TRP A 644 1.37 -34.15 27.10
CA TRP A 644 0.60 -34.22 25.87
C TRP A 644 -0.75 -33.59 26.08
N TYR A 645 -1.10 -32.65 25.21
CA TYR A 645 -2.41 -32.01 25.20
C TYR A 645 -3.34 -32.76 24.27
N LYS A 646 -4.52 -33.12 24.77
CA LYS A 646 -5.65 -33.53 23.94
C LYS A 646 -6.26 -32.26 23.37
N VAL A 647 -6.34 -32.18 22.05
CA VAL A 647 -6.85 -31.02 21.33
C VAL A 647 -8.02 -31.39 20.43
N ARG A 648 -8.93 -30.45 20.22
CA ARG A 648 -9.92 -30.59 19.13
C ARG A 648 -9.21 -30.49 17.79
N MET A 649 -9.54 -31.40 16.88
CA MET A 649 -8.93 -31.42 15.56
C MET A 649 -9.64 -30.48 14.57
N ASP A 650 -8.84 -29.81 13.75
CA ASP A 650 -9.32 -28.93 12.69
C ASP A 650 -9.76 -29.69 11.43
N ILE A 651 -9.35 -30.96 11.27
CA ILE A 651 -9.84 -31.83 10.20
C ILE A 651 -11.32 -32.16 10.42
N ASN A 652 -12.12 -32.15 9.34
CA ASN A 652 -13.54 -32.47 9.44
C ASN A 652 -13.74 -33.99 9.50
N PRO A 653 -14.30 -34.56 10.60
CA PRO A 653 -14.47 -36.00 10.76
C PRO A 653 -15.25 -36.66 9.61
N GLY A 654 -16.25 -35.98 9.03
CA GLY A 654 -17.09 -36.52 7.96
C GLY A 654 -16.40 -36.75 6.61
N THR A 655 -15.09 -36.48 6.51
CA THR A 655 -14.28 -36.71 5.30
C THR A 655 -13.20 -37.79 5.47
N THR A 656 -13.09 -38.38 6.67
CA THR A 656 -12.01 -39.30 7.05
C THR A 656 -12.55 -40.45 7.90
N GLN A 657 -11.88 -41.61 7.89
CA GLN A 657 -12.21 -42.76 8.77
C GLN A 657 -11.91 -42.50 10.28
N ILE A 658 -11.93 -41.24 10.71
CA ILE A 658 -11.56 -40.82 12.07
C ILE A 658 -12.85 -40.69 12.89
N ASN A 659 -13.03 -41.59 13.86
CA ASN A 659 -14.25 -41.69 14.68
C ASN A 659 -14.30 -40.69 15.85
N GLU A 660 -13.17 -40.06 16.21
CA GLU A 660 -13.04 -39.15 17.35
C GLU A 660 -12.67 -37.72 16.89
N PRO A 661 -13.29 -36.65 17.41
CA PRO A 661 -12.98 -35.27 17.02
C PRO A 661 -11.72 -34.71 17.72
N TYR A 662 -10.92 -35.57 18.33
CA TYR A 662 -9.76 -35.21 19.15
C TYR A 662 -8.48 -35.86 18.63
N GLY A 663 -7.36 -35.20 18.90
CA GLY A 663 -6.02 -35.75 18.71
C GLY A 663 -5.08 -35.25 19.80
N TRP A 664 -3.83 -35.68 19.73
CA TRP A 664 -2.81 -35.38 20.73
C TRP A 664 -1.65 -34.60 20.12
N ILE A 665 -1.15 -33.61 20.86
CA ILE A 665 0.02 -32.80 20.52
C ILE A 665 0.91 -32.65 21.75
N ARG A 666 2.22 -32.73 21.55
CA ARG A 666 3.20 -32.63 22.62
C ARG A 666 3.37 -31.17 23.08
N SER A 667 3.56 -30.95 24.37
CA SER A 667 3.50 -29.62 24.98
C SER A 667 4.61 -28.67 24.55
N ASP A 668 5.77 -29.18 24.14
CA ASP A 668 6.91 -28.40 23.63
C ASP A 668 6.66 -27.82 22.22
N LEU A 669 5.63 -28.30 21.53
CA LEU A 669 5.24 -27.85 20.19
C LEU A 669 4.11 -26.81 20.22
N VAL A 670 3.67 -26.38 21.41
CA VAL A 670 2.59 -25.41 21.57
C VAL A 670 2.87 -24.45 22.71
N THR A 671 2.35 -23.24 22.59
CA THR A 671 2.32 -22.25 23.68
C THR A 671 0.88 -22.12 24.14
N LEU A 672 0.62 -22.31 25.44
CA LEU A 672 -0.70 -22.02 26.01
C LEU A 672 -0.92 -20.51 26.02
N VAL A 673 -2.09 -20.05 25.60
CA VAL A 673 -2.44 -18.62 25.53
C VAL A 673 -3.80 -18.34 26.14
N ASN A 674 -3.88 -17.21 26.86
CA ASN A 674 -5.05 -16.37 27.19
C ASN A 674 -4.68 -15.46 28.35
#